data_AF-A0AAE1CPL9-F1
#
_entry.id   AF-A0AAE1CPL9-F1
#
_cell.length_a   1.000
_cell.length_b   1.000
_cell.length_c   1.000
_cell.angle_alpha   90.00
_cell.angle_beta   90.00
_cell.angle_gamma   90.00
#
_symmetry.space_group_name_H-M   'P 1'
#
loop_
_entity.id
_entity.type
_entity.pdbx_description
1 polymer ?
#
loop_
_entity_poly.entity_id
_entity_poly.type
_entity_poly.pdbx_seq_one_letter_code
_entity_poly.pdbx_strand_id
1 'polypeptide(L)'
;MHSSQGHRSIYTCIIGLGRKSFRPLSSQQEYQRSLCLWIDGRISPKTSDLQVSLLYSQPCNVRVHFKRTSSSALPLRSTSLMPFHGQPIQYLRGRLMLNLASLGTKTVLLASQRTAHKGAWRGQFPCVISSLTPNPLCSTLARQFGTHGKGGGGGGGVTPSGGGGSTGTFNTNSYQFMNNSRNIFGVPDGDAMFDLHDIDYHLFDYLSDEQGKLSITKFLQALRATGLRESDPRLKEAMTNLGNVQNEVSDLDAVQNVFIDRETFRECIADNIILIAKAFRHQFIIPEFTRFTNRIDELFWRAKANTKGKLASYIPQLARYNPESWGLAVCTVDGQRYSLGDALDPICIQSMSKPLTYAMVLDELGPDVVHQYVGQEPSGQAFNTISLDYKNRPHNPMVNSGAVIMCALLKQGMNIADKFDYNQQKLKQLSGNEHISFNNSVFLSERQTADRNFALGYYMKENQCFPKGTNLHEILDFYFQLCSVELNCESGAVIAATLANGGICPTTGQKVLEPYCIRDTLSLMLSCGMYDYSGQFAFKVGLPGKSGVSGGIMLVVPNVMGIFMWSPPLDHYGNSVRGIQFCEDLVRSFNFHNYDNLRHTPRKNDPRVQTVDQQANLVVNLLFSAYNGDVTAIRRCALLGMDMSHADYDGRTALHVASAEGHYPVVQFLLEKCQCSPFLVDRWGFMPIDDAKRFQHTKTTELLQSFMDKEKIKANSPKSLSSEEINV
;
A
#
# COMPACT_ATOMS: atom_id res chain seq x y z
N MET A 1 -22.58 -63.32 35.07
CA MET A 1 -23.97 -63.74 34.79
C MET A 1 -24.59 -62.79 33.76
N HIS A 2 -25.79 -63.09 33.26
CA HIS A 2 -26.62 -62.29 32.33
C HIS A 2 -26.79 -60.81 32.77
N SER A 3 -27.20 -59.84 31.94
CA SER A 3 -27.54 -59.71 30.49
C SER A 3 -27.43 -58.21 30.14
N SER A 4 -27.10 -57.72 28.94
CA SER A 4 -27.81 -57.76 27.63
C SER A 4 -29.28 -57.28 27.65
N GLN A 5 -29.72 -56.67 26.53
CA GLN A 5 -31.00 -55.94 26.33
C GLN A 5 -31.09 -54.59 27.09
N GLY A 6 -31.54 -53.45 26.54
CA GLY A 6 -31.73 -53.08 25.14
C GLY A 6 -33.12 -53.38 24.55
N HIS A 7 -33.98 -52.36 24.41
CA HIS A 7 -35.00 -52.28 23.35
C HIS A 7 -35.58 -50.86 23.16
N ARG A 8 -35.77 -50.52 21.89
CA ARG A 8 -36.86 -49.76 21.23
C ARG A 8 -37.88 -49.01 22.12
N SER A 9 -38.03 -47.69 22.00
CA SER A 9 -38.85 -46.95 21.00
C SER A 9 -40.33 -46.84 21.36
N ILE A 10 -40.88 -45.61 21.29
CA ILE A 10 -42.09 -45.22 20.53
C ILE A 10 -42.28 -43.70 20.61
N TYR A 11 -42.83 -43.10 19.55
CA TYR A 11 -43.21 -41.68 19.50
C TYR A 11 -44.53 -41.44 20.24
N THR A 12 -44.66 -40.30 20.93
CA THR A 12 -45.95 -39.58 20.98
C THR A 12 -45.68 -38.08 21.09
N CYS A 13 -46.33 -37.28 20.25
CA CYS A 13 -46.33 -35.82 20.33
C CYS A 13 -47.60 -35.36 21.08
N ILE A 14 -47.45 -34.47 22.06
CA ILE A 14 -48.58 -33.78 22.70
C ILE A 14 -48.29 -32.28 22.71
N ILE A 15 -49.26 -31.50 22.26
CA ILE A 15 -49.20 -30.04 22.17
C ILE A 15 -49.63 -29.42 23.52
N GLY A 16 -48.80 -28.56 24.09
CA GLY A 16 -49.10 -27.81 25.33
C GLY A 16 -49.00 -26.31 25.12
N LEU A 17 -50.14 -25.60 25.14
CA LEU A 17 -50.19 -24.14 24.98
C LEU A 17 -50.08 -23.43 26.34
N GLY A 18 -49.02 -22.64 26.51
CA GLY A 18 -48.88 -21.67 27.61
C GLY A 18 -49.01 -20.23 27.10
N ARG A 19 -49.98 -19.46 27.63
CA ARG A 19 -50.22 -18.04 27.26
C ARG A 19 -49.71 -17.07 28.34
N LYS A 20 -49.57 -15.81 27.92
CA LYS A 20 -49.26 -14.56 28.69
C LYS A 20 -47.76 -14.20 28.73
N SER A 21 -47.37 -12.93 28.58
CA SER A 21 -48.15 -11.74 28.16
C SER A 21 -47.23 -10.55 27.82
N PHE A 22 -47.53 -9.85 26.72
CA PHE A 22 -47.08 -8.48 26.46
C PHE A 22 -48.15 -7.67 25.73
N ARG A 23 -48.10 -6.34 25.85
CA ARG A 23 -49.02 -5.34 25.26
C ARG A 23 -48.19 -4.09 24.85
N PRO A 24 -48.69 -3.19 24.00
CA PRO A 24 -48.35 -3.28 22.58
C PRO A 24 -47.67 -2.03 22.03
N LEU A 25 -46.96 -2.18 20.90
CA LEU A 25 -46.64 -1.09 19.99
C LEU A 25 -46.87 -1.54 18.53
N SER A 26 -47.36 -0.60 17.74
CA SER A 26 -47.63 -0.64 16.29
C SER A 26 -46.95 0.59 15.67
N SER A 27 -46.54 0.64 14.40
CA SER A 27 -46.63 -0.34 13.29
C SER A 27 -45.71 0.10 12.13
N GLN A 28 -45.32 -0.83 11.24
CA GLN A 28 -44.64 -0.58 9.94
C GLN A 28 -43.21 0.01 10.06
N GLN A 29 -42.28 -0.14 9.11
CA GLN A 29 -42.05 -1.12 8.02
C GLN A 29 -40.51 -1.11 7.77
N GLU A 30 -39.82 -2.14 7.28
CA GLU A 30 -40.19 -3.49 6.80
C GLU A 30 -39.01 -4.46 7.07
N TYR A 31 -38.92 -5.62 6.38
CA TYR A 31 -37.81 -6.56 6.51
C TYR A 31 -37.66 -7.44 5.26
N GLN A 32 -36.45 -7.55 4.69
CA GLN A 32 -36.08 -8.69 3.83
C GLN A 32 -34.90 -9.45 4.44
N ARG A 33 -35.03 -10.78 4.52
CA ARG A 33 -33.96 -11.73 4.85
C ARG A 33 -33.93 -12.81 3.78
N SER A 34 -32.82 -12.94 3.08
CA SER A 34 -32.57 -14.10 2.22
C SER A 34 -32.26 -15.31 3.09
N LEU A 35 -32.98 -16.43 2.89
CA LEU A 35 -32.76 -17.67 3.60
C LEU A 35 -32.00 -18.66 2.69
N CYS A 36 -30.86 -19.17 3.14
CA CYS A 36 -30.20 -20.28 2.46
C CYS A 36 -30.98 -21.57 2.67
N LEU A 37 -31.16 -22.37 1.62
CA LEU A 37 -31.72 -23.71 1.69
C LEU A 37 -30.72 -24.75 1.19
N TRP A 38 -30.48 -25.76 2.02
CA TRP A 38 -29.67 -26.93 1.74
C TRP A 38 -30.62 -28.08 1.41
N ILE A 39 -30.37 -28.84 0.35
CA ILE A 39 -31.14 -30.05 0.03
C ILE A 39 -30.17 -31.17 -0.32
N ASP A 40 -30.31 -32.28 0.40
CA ASP A 40 -29.73 -33.60 0.08
C ASP A 40 -30.90 -34.59 -0.03
N GLY A 41 -30.81 -35.56 -0.92
CA GLY A 41 -31.92 -36.48 -1.21
C GLY A 41 -31.77 -37.28 -2.51
N ARG A 42 -32.15 -38.55 -2.48
CA ARG A 42 -31.98 -39.52 -3.59
C ARG A 42 -33.31 -40.19 -4.00
N ILE A 43 -33.47 -40.38 -5.31
CA ILE A 43 -34.17 -41.49 -5.99
C ILE A 43 -35.72 -41.49 -5.98
N SER A 44 -36.30 -41.07 -7.14
CA SER A 44 -37.11 -41.91 -8.08
C SER A 44 -38.49 -42.50 -7.64
N PRO A 45 -39.37 -42.95 -8.58
CA PRO A 45 -40.03 -42.17 -9.63
C PRO A 45 -41.56 -42.43 -9.74
N LYS A 46 -42.33 -41.56 -10.42
CA LYS A 46 -43.51 -41.98 -11.23
C LYS A 46 -44.09 -40.88 -12.14
N THR A 47 -44.19 -41.23 -13.43
CA THR A 47 -45.23 -40.91 -14.44
C THR A 47 -45.99 -39.58 -14.47
N SER A 48 -45.94 -38.98 -15.67
CA SER A 48 -47.01 -38.29 -16.45
C SER A 48 -47.50 -36.88 -16.06
N ASP A 49 -47.44 -36.02 -17.09
CA ASP A 49 -48.31 -34.88 -17.43
C ASP A 49 -48.11 -33.51 -16.75
N LEU A 50 -47.27 -32.67 -17.37
CA LEU A 50 -47.78 -31.58 -18.23
C LEU A 50 -46.72 -31.12 -19.27
N GLN A 51 -47.12 -30.32 -20.27
CA GLN A 51 -46.32 -29.97 -21.45
C GLN A 51 -45.51 -28.67 -21.32
N VAL A 52 -44.25 -28.68 -21.78
CA VAL A 52 -43.55 -27.51 -22.37
C VAL A 52 -42.64 -27.98 -23.51
N SER A 53 -42.73 -27.36 -24.68
CA SER A 53 -41.79 -27.55 -25.81
C SER A 53 -40.62 -26.54 -25.69
N LEU A 54 -39.34 -26.93 -25.77
CA LEU A 54 -38.57 -27.19 -27.01
C LEU A 54 -38.71 -26.02 -28.01
N LEU A 55 -37.66 -25.28 -28.43
CA LEU A 55 -36.23 -25.57 -28.69
C LEU A 55 -35.34 -24.33 -28.35
N TYR A 56 -34.00 -24.26 -28.48
CA TYR A 56 -32.95 -25.15 -29.05
C TYR A 56 -31.65 -25.06 -28.20
N SER A 57 -30.76 -26.05 -28.32
CA SER A 57 -29.54 -26.23 -27.51
C SER A 57 -28.22 -25.71 -28.13
N GLN A 58 -27.18 -25.55 -27.30
CA GLN A 58 -25.78 -25.50 -27.74
C GLN A 58 -25.30 -26.86 -28.29
N PRO A 59 -24.21 -26.90 -29.08
CA PRO A 59 -23.41 -28.10 -29.33
C PRO A 59 -22.15 -28.14 -28.45
N CYS A 60 -22.02 -29.17 -27.60
CA CYS A 60 -20.73 -29.54 -26.99
C CYS A 60 -19.88 -30.36 -27.97
N ASN A 61 -18.56 -30.49 -27.74
CA ASN A 61 -17.79 -31.56 -28.36
C ASN A 61 -16.69 -32.18 -27.47
N VAL A 62 -17.01 -33.40 -27.06
CA VAL A 62 -16.20 -34.56 -26.62
C VAL A 62 -14.66 -34.47 -26.72
N ARG A 63 -13.97 -34.89 -25.64
CA ARG A 63 -12.54 -35.29 -25.67
C ARG A 63 -12.35 -36.65 -26.34
N VAL A 64 -11.31 -36.78 -27.17
CA VAL A 64 -10.78 -38.09 -27.61
C VAL A 64 -9.35 -38.25 -27.09
N HIS A 65 -9.05 -39.36 -26.42
CA HIS A 65 -7.69 -39.76 -26.04
C HIS A 65 -7.06 -40.62 -27.14
N PHE A 66 -5.78 -40.39 -27.44
CA PHE A 66 -4.94 -41.34 -28.16
C PHE A 66 -3.71 -41.71 -27.34
N LYS A 67 -3.34 -43.00 -27.35
CA LYS A 67 -2.20 -43.59 -26.63
C LYS A 67 -1.77 -44.90 -27.29
N ARG A 68 -0.64 -44.92 -28.02
CA ARG A 68 0.21 -46.12 -28.21
C ARG A 68 1.56 -45.86 -28.88
N THR A 69 2.62 -46.28 -28.19
CA THR A 69 3.79 -47.06 -28.67
C THR A 69 4.32 -46.90 -30.11
N SER A 70 5.49 -46.25 -30.21
CA SER A 70 6.74 -46.75 -30.81
C SER A 70 6.77 -47.62 -32.09
N SER A 71 7.56 -47.13 -33.05
CA SER A 71 8.62 -47.82 -33.85
C SER A 71 8.40 -48.17 -35.34
N SER A 72 9.49 -47.91 -36.09
CA SER A 72 9.90 -48.45 -37.41
C SER A 72 9.40 -47.83 -38.75
N ALA A 73 10.38 -47.69 -39.66
CA ALA A 73 10.36 -47.72 -41.14
C ALA A 73 9.85 -46.53 -42.02
N LEU A 74 10.79 -46.12 -42.88
CA LEU A 74 10.80 -45.29 -44.11
C LEU A 74 10.13 -46.00 -45.34
N PRO A 75 10.08 -45.45 -46.59
CA PRO A 75 10.04 -44.05 -47.09
C PRO A 75 9.08 -43.82 -48.33
N LEU A 76 9.19 -42.62 -48.98
CA LEU A 76 8.73 -42.24 -50.35
C LEU A 76 7.21 -41.93 -50.51
N ARG A 77 6.72 -41.09 -51.45
CA ARG A 77 7.33 -40.35 -52.59
C ARG A 77 6.58 -39.00 -52.89
N SER A 78 7.08 -38.22 -53.85
CA SER A 78 6.51 -36.95 -54.38
C SER A 78 5.16 -37.13 -55.12
N THR A 79 4.25 -36.13 -55.18
CA THR A 79 4.12 -35.04 -56.21
C THR A 79 2.77 -34.27 -56.01
N SER A 80 2.36 -33.23 -56.76
CA SER A 80 2.92 -31.85 -56.93
C SER A 80 1.99 -30.94 -57.79
N LEU A 81 1.88 -29.63 -57.49
CA LEU A 81 1.18 -28.53 -58.26
C LEU A 81 -0.38 -28.59 -58.28
N MET A 82 -1.18 -27.55 -57.97
CA MET A 82 -1.40 -26.16 -58.49
C MET A 82 -2.22 -26.09 -59.81
N PRO A 83 -2.91 -24.95 -60.14
CA PRO A 83 -3.74 -24.00 -59.35
C PRO A 83 -5.06 -23.60 -60.09
N PHE A 84 -5.84 -22.57 -59.65
CA PHE A 84 -6.35 -21.41 -60.46
C PHE A 84 -7.32 -20.43 -59.71
N HIS A 85 -7.71 -19.32 -60.38
CA HIS A 85 -8.52 -18.16 -59.92
C HIS A 85 -10.05 -18.43 -59.76
N GLY A 86 -10.90 -17.55 -59.18
CA GLY A 86 -10.68 -16.35 -58.35
C GLY A 86 -11.66 -15.16 -58.58
N GLN A 87 -12.10 -14.47 -57.50
CA GLN A 87 -12.67 -13.09 -57.41
C GLN A 87 -14.01 -12.77 -58.15
N PRO A 88 -14.72 -11.63 -57.91
CA PRO A 88 -14.88 -10.81 -56.68
C PRO A 88 -16.36 -10.48 -56.31
N ILE A 89 -16.65 -10.15 -55.03
CA ILE A 89 -17.76 -9.24 -54.63
C ILE A 89 -17.25 -8.29 -53.52
N GLN A 90 -17.74 -7.05 -53.50
CA GLN A 90 -17.27 -5.96 -52.65
C GLN A 90 -17.86 -5.96 -51.22
N TYR A 91 -17.14 -5.35 -50.27
CA TYR A 91 -17.63 -5.02 -48.92
C TYR A 91 -17.25 -3.56 -48.57
N LEU A 92 -18.18 -2.79 -48.00
CA LEU A 92 -17.90 -1.46 -47.46
C LEU A 92 -17.23 -1.55 -46.07
N ARG A 93 -16.46 -0.50 -45.71
CA ARG A 93 -15.58 -0.46 -44.54
C ARG A 93 -16.27 0.11 -43.29
N GLY A 94 -16.12 -0.57 -42.17
CA GLY A 94 -16.02 0.03 -40.83
C GLY A 94 -14.64 -0.26 -40.26
N ARG A 95 -13.88 0.75 -39.83
CA ARG A 95 -12.50 0.60 -39.33
C ARG A 95 -12.47 0.61 -37.79
N LEU A 96 -11.98 -0.48 -37.19
CA LEU A 96 -11.18 -0.39 -35.96
C LEU A 96 -9.70 -0.39 -36.37
N MET A 97 -8.90 0.50 -35.79
CA MET A 97 -7.44 0.53 -35.99
C MET A 97 -6.74 0.14 -34.69
N LEU A 98 -6.38 -1.13 -34.57
CA LEU A 98 -5.24 -1.54 -33.73
C LEU A 98 -3.97 -1.19 -34.52
N ASN A 99 -3.01 -0.55 -33.86
CA ASN A 99 -1.73 -0.20 -34.49
C ASN A 99 -0.58 -0.71 -33.61
N LEU A 100 0.04 -1.80 -34.04
CA LEU A 100 1.34 -2.27 -33.56
C LEU A 100 2.22 -2.47 -34.81
N ALA A 101 3.28 -1.67 -34.92
CA ALA A 101 4.39 -1.88 -35.82
C ALA A 101 5.67 -1.65 -34.98
N SER A 102 6.57 -2.61 -34.77
CA SER A 102 7.23 -3.56 -35.69
C SER A 102 8.33 -2.93 -36.55
N LEU A 103 9.54 -2.93 -36.01
CA LEU A 103 10.78 -3.03 -36.76
C LEU A 103 11.65 -4.09 -36.08
N GLY A 104 12.40 -4.85 -36.86
CA GLY A 104 13.26 -5.91 -36.36
C GLY A 104 14.03 -6.61 -37.47
N THR A 105 15.16 -7.21 -37.12
CA THR A 105 16.04 -7.89 -38.08
C THR A 105 16.67 -9.15 -37.48
N LYS A 106 16.90 -10.12 -38.36
CA LYS A 106 17.44 -11.47 -38.14
C LYS A 106 18.89 -11.37 -37.59
N THR A 107 19.49 -12.40 -36.95
CA THR A 107 19.80 -13.72 -37.54
C THR A 107 20.18 -14.77 -36.46
N VAL A 108 20.30 -16.04 -36.86
CA VAL A 108 20.43 -17.25 -36.03
C VAL A 108 21.88 -17.78 -36.04
N LEU A 109 22.17 -18.79 -35.18
CA LEU A 109 23.39 -19.62 -35.01
C LEU A 109 24.33 -19.09 -33.90
N LEU A 110 25.01 -19.93 -33.09
CA LEU A 110 25.07 -21.40 -33.03
C LEU A 110 25.33 -21.86 -31.58
N ALA A 111 24.95 -23.09 -31.22
CA ALA A 111 25.20 -23.67 -29.90
C ALA A 111 26.59 -24.36 -29.81
N SER A 112 27.16 -24.39 -28.61
CA SER A 112 28.31 -25.25 -28.28
C SER A 112 28.25 -25.70 -26.82
N GLN A 113 28.36 -27.00 -26.58
CA GLN A 113 28.55 -27.57 -25.25
C GLN A 113 30.04 -27.82 -25.00
N ARG A 114 30.52 -27.57 -23.77
CA ARG A 114 31.48 -28.46 -23.09
C ARG A 114 31.59 -28.18 -21.60
N THR A 115 32.22 -29.11 -20.89
CA THR A 115 32.12 -29.32 -19.44
C THR A 115 33.48 -29.31 -18.74
N ALA A 116 33.42 -29.08 -17.42
CA ALA A 116 34.25 -29.71 -16.38
C ALA A 116 35.56 -29.04 -15.87
N HIS A 117 35.48 -28.71 -14.57
CA HIS A 117 36.42 -29.08 -13.48
C HIS A 117 37.71 -28.29 -13.16
N LYS A 118 37.85 -28.06 -11.83
CA LYS A 118 39.05 -27.70 -11.03
C LYS A 118 39.58 -26.26 -11.24
N GLY A 119 40.18 -25.60 -10.25
CA GLY A 119 40.41 -25.97 -8.83
C GLY A 119 40.85 -24.74 -8.01
N ALA A 120 40.94 -24.86 -6.68
CA ALA A 120 41.28 -23.74 -5.79
C ALA A 120 42.77 -23.33 -5.83
N TRP A 121 43.11 -22.14 -5.34
CA TRP A 121 44.06 -21.93 -4.22
C TRP A 121 44.03 -20.48 -3.68
N ARG A 122 44.82 -20.20 -2.62
CA ARG A 122 44.82 -18.96 -1.81
C ARG A 122 45.78 -17.87 -2.34
N GLY A 123 45.56 -16.61 -1.98
CA GLY A 123 46.53 -15.50 -2.13
C GLY A 123 46.03 -14.18 -1.50
N GLN A 124 46.93 -13.28 -1.10
CA GLN A 124 46.62 -11.98 -0.47
C GLN A 124 47.12 -10.78 -1.31
N PHE A 125 46.57 -9.61 -0.98
CA PHE A 125 46.96 -8.21 -1.32
C PHE A 125 48.48 -7.94 -1.53
N PRO A 126 48.87 -6.96 -2.38
CA PRO A 126 48.65 -5.53 -2.09
C PRO A 126 48.23 -4.62 -3.28
N CYS A 127 47.89 -3.37 -2.93
CA CYS A 127 47.55 -2.29 -3.87
C CYS A 127 48.78 -1.72 -4.59
N VAL A 128 48.61 -1.31 -5.85
CA VAL A 128 49.44 -0.29 -6.53
C VAL A 128 48.53 0.64 -7.34
N ILE A 129 48.79 1.94 -7.27
CA ILE A 129 48.06 2.98 -8.02
C ILE A 129 48.64 3.06 -9.44
N SER A 130 47.79 3.19 -10.46
CA SER A 130 48.21 3.80 -11.73
C SER A 130 47.07 4.61 -12.34
N SER A 131 47.37 5.86 -12.69
CA SER A 131 46.49 6.77 -13.41
C SER A 131 46.98 6.89 -14.85
N LEU A 132 46.07 6.88 -15.82
CA LEU A 132 46.35 7.25 -17.21
C LEU A 132 45.21 8.09 -17.76
N THR A 133 45.56 9.27 -18.26
CA THR A 133 44.67 10.25 -18.89
C THR A 133 44.50 9.96 -20.39
N PRO A 134 43.41 10.44 -21.02
CA PRO A 134 43.23 10.33 -22.47
C PRO A 134 44.20 11.25 -23.22
N ASN A 135 44.64 10.83 -24.41
CA ASN A 135 45.52 11.60 -25.29
C ASN A 135 44.82 11.87 -26.65
N PRO A 136 44.96 13.04 -27.27
CA PRO A 136 44.11 13.49 -28.39
C PRO A 136 44.76 13.27 -29.77
N LEU A 137 44.00 13.56 -30.84
CA LEU A 137 44.57 13.80 -32.18
C LEU A 137 43.74 14.77 -33.03
N CYS A 138 44.44 15.45 -33.96
CA CYS A 138 43.97 16.28 -35.06
C CYS A 138 43.24 17.60 -34.75
N SER A 139 43.87 18.70 -35.20
CA SER A 139 43.30 20.04 -35.32
C SER A 139 43.74 20.69 -36.63
N THR A 140 43.08 21.79 -37.01
CA THR A 140 43.56 22.83 -37.94
C THR A 140 43.56 22.54 -39.46
N LEU A 141 42.71 23.28 -40.17
CA LEU A 141 42.99 23.86 -41.50
C LEU A 141 42.24 25.21 -41.61
N ALA A 142 42.71 26.16 -42.44
CA ALA A 142 42.25 27.56 -42.33
C ALA A 142 42.25 28.35 -43.67
N ARG A 143 41.40 29.40 -43.69
CA ARG A 143 41.30 30.52 -44.67
C ARG A 143 40.86 30.18 -46.11
N GLN A 144 39.83 30.88 -46.61
CA GLN A 144 40.00 32.02 -47.55
C GLN A 144 38.66 32.73 -47.90
N PHE A 145 38.71 34.06 -48.05
CA PHE A 145 37.75 35.03 -48.67
C PHE A 145 36.24 35.00 -48.29
N GLY A 146 35.52 36.14 -48.20
CA GLY A 146 35.96 37.55 -48.20
C GLY A 146 34.82 38.60 -48.26
N THR A 147 35.20 39.85 -47.92
CA THR A 147 34.55 41.16 -48.24
C THR A 147 33.21 41.62 -47.60
N HIS A 148 33.18 42.95 -47.33
CA HIS A 148 32.07 43.84 -46.92
C HIS A 148 31.41 43.67 -45.53
N GLY A 149 31.24 44.71 -44.69
CA GLY A 149 31.90 46.04 -44.70
C GLY A 149 31.18 47.18 -43.92
N LYS A 150 31.90 47.80 -42.95
CA LYS A 150 31.54 49.01 -42.15
C LYS A 150 30.37 48.84 -41.15
N GLY A 151 30.32 49.54 -40.00
CA GLY A 151 31.38 50.32 -39.33
C GLY A 151 30.86 51.44 -38.39
N GLY A 152 31.30 51.45 -37.12
CA GLY A 152 31.00 52.50 -36.11
C GLY A 152 29.60 52.44 -35.48
N GLY A 153 29.34 53.04 -34.30
CA GLY A 153 30.29 53.59 -33.32
C GLY A 153 29.70 54.65 -32.37
N GLY A 154 29.68 54.36 -31.05
CA GLY A 154 29.71 55.33 -29.93
C GLY A 154 28.50 56.23 -29.62
N GLY A 155 28.29 56.49 -28.32
CA GLY A 155 27.79 57.78 -27.83
C GLY A 155 26.31 57.88 -27.45
N GLY A 156 26.01 57.80 -26.15
CA GLY A 156 24.66 57.90 -25.59
C GLY A 156 24.08 59.31 -25.42
N GLY A 157 22.83 59.34 -24.94
CA GLY A 157 22.32 60.40 -24.06
C GLY A 157 20.94 60.98 -24.38
N VAL A 158 20.21 61.27 -23.29
CA VAL A 158 19.23 62.36 -23.13
C VAL A 158 17.81 62.18 -23.73
N THR A 159 16.83 62.21 -22.83
CA THR A 159 15.37 62.39 -22.99
C THR A 159 15.02 63.91 -23.04
N PRO A 160 13.79 64.42 -23.39
CA PRO A 160 12.48 63.83 -23.04
C PRO A 160 11.24 64.14 -23.94
N SER A 161 10.07 63.65 -23.47
CA SER A 161 8.69 64.17 -23.70
C SER A 161 8.06 64.00 -25.10
N GLY A 162 6.72 63.85 -25.19
CA GLY A 162 6.03 63.93 -26.49
C GLY A 162 4.53 63.55 -26.61
N GLY A 163 4.00 62.60 -25.83
CA GLY A 163 2.56 62.26 -25.84
C GLY A 163 2.02 61.54 -27.09
N GLY A 164 0.70 61.27 -27.10
CA GLY A 164 -0.05 60.62 -28.19
C GLY A 164 -0.09 59.09 -28.11
N GLY A 165 -1.24 58.52 -27.77
CA GLY A 165 -1.44 57.06 -27.66
C GLY A 165 -2.33 56.49 -28.76
N SER A 166 -2.10 55.23 -29.14
CA SER A 166 -3.12 54.38 -29.79
C SER A 166 -2.76 52.88 -29.72
N THR A 167 -3.78 52.08 -29.41
CA THR A 167 -3.97 50.63 -29.72
C THR A 167 -2.80 49.81 -30.25
N GLY A 168 -2.33 48.81 -29.48
CA GLY A 168 -1.40 47.78 -29.96
C GLY A 168 -1.37 46.50 -29.11
N THR A 169 -2.03 45.44 -29.61
CA THR A 169 -1.79 44.01 -29.32
C THR A 169 -1.25 43.61 -27.93
N PHE A 170 -2.11 43.10 -27.05
CA PHE A 170 -1.66 42.20 -25.97
C PHE A 170 -1.22 40.85 -26.56
N ASN A 171 -0.09 40.33 -26.07
CA ASN A 171 0.61 39.19 -26.65
C ASN A 171 0.03 37.85 -26.15
N THR A 172 -0.66 37.10 -27.01
CA THR A 172 -1.31 35.81 -26.67
C THR A 172 -0.31 34.64 -26.64
N ASN A 173 0.71 34.74 -25.79
CA ASN A 173 1.77 33.73 -25.63
C ASN A 173 2.16 33.48 -24.15
N SER A 174 1.15 33.48 -23.28
CA SER A 174 1.20 32.88 -21.94
C SER A 174 -0.07 32.05 -21.73
N TYR A 175 -0.05 31.14 -20.73
CA TYR A 175 -1.13 30.20 -20.43
C TYR A 175 -1.42 29.10 -21.49
N GLN A 176 -0.37 28.44 -21.99
CA GLN A 176 -0.49 27.14 -22.69
C GLN A 176 0.21 25.97 -21.96
N PHE A 177 0.17 25.99 -20.61
CA PHE A 177 0.68 24.90 -19.76
C PHE A 177 -0.36 24.47 -18.72
N MET A 178 -1.23 23.53 -19.10
CA MET A 178 -1.73 22.40 -18.29
C MET A 178 -2.90 21.71 -19.00
N ASN A 179 -2.59 20.84 -19.97
CA ASN A 179 -3.57 19.93 -20.56
C ASN A 179 -3.01 18.52 -20.61
N ASN A 180 -2.77 17.94 -19.41
CA ASN A 180 -2.09 16.66 -19.27
C ASN A 180 -2.80 15.75 -18.25
N SER A 181 -4.03 15.34 -18.57
CA SER A 181 -4.80 14.37 -17.77
C SER A 181 -4.28 12.93 -17.93
N ARG A 182 -3.03 12.66 -17.54
CA ARG A 182 -2.38 11.33 -17.57
C ARG A 182 -1.37 11.15 -16.43
N ASN A 183 -1.04 9.89 -16.14
CA ASN A 183 -0.01 9.41 -15.22
C ASN A 183 -0.13 9.82 -13.74
N ILE A 184 -0.94 9.07 -12.98
CA ILE A 184 -0.78 8.94 -11.50
C ILE A 184 0.24 7.83 -11.14
N PHE A 185 0.58 6.98 -12.11
CA PHE A 185 1.75 6.11 -12.06
C PHE A 185 2.57 6.34 -13.33
N GLY A 186 3.69 7.04 -13.17
CA GLY A 186 4.64 7.37 -14.23
C GLY A 186 5.85 8.06 -13.59
N VAL A 187 7.04 7.82 -14.14
CA VAL A 187 8.26 8.55 -13.75
C VAL A 187 8.09 10.02 -14.17
N PRO A 188 8.69 11.00 -13.45
CA PRO A 188 8.68 12.39 -13.89
C PRO A 188 9.49 12.59 -15.19
N ASP A 189 8.82 12.49 -16.34
CA ASP A 189 9.39 12.87 -17.62
C ASP A 189 9.38 14.41 -17.75
N GLY A 190 10.55 15.03 -17.55
CA GLY A 190 10.78 16.46 -17.81
C GLY A 190 11.31 17.22 -16.59
N ASP A 191 12.59 17.54 -16.63
CA ASP A 191 13.30 18.28 -15.57
C ASP A 191 12.81 19.73 -15.43
N ALA A 192 11.82 19.94 -14.56
CA ALA A 192 11.73 21.16 -13.77
C ALA A 192 12.70 21.06 -12.58
N MET A 193 13.99 20.87 -12.87
CA MET A 193 15.04 20.75 -11.86
C MET A 193 15.27 22.11 -11.21
N PHE A 194 14.50 22.41 -10.15
CA PHE A 194 14.95 23.32 -9.10
C PHE A 194 16.32 22.84 -8.64
N ASP A 195 17.32 23.71 -8.76
CA ASP A 195 18.70 23.31 -8.62
C ASP A 195 18.95 22.71 -7.22
N LEU A 196 19.67 21.60 -7.17
CA LEU A 196 20.00 20.94 -5.90
C LEU A 196 20.92 21.82 -5.04
N HIS A 197 21.54 22.84 -5.65
CA HIS A 197 22.42 23.82 -5.03
C HIS A 197 21.78 24.81 -4.04
N ASP A 198 20.45 24.96 -4.01
CA ASP A 198 19.73 25.94 -3.17
C ASP A 198 18.77 25.30 -2.14
N ILE A 199 18.73 23.97 -2.02
CA ILE A 199 17.80 23.28 -1.10
C ILE A 199 18.23 23.44 0.36
N ASP A 200 19.53 23.37 0.60
CA ASP A 200 20.21 23.70 1.85
C ASP A 200 19.97 25.17 2.26
N TYR A 201 20.07 26.10 1.30
CA TYR A 201 19.77 27.52 1.47
C TYR A 201 18.31 27.71 1.95
N HIS A 202 17.33 27.18 1.21
CA HIS A 202 15.91 27.35 1.57
C HIS A 202 15.52 26.64 2.87
N LEU A 203 16.17 25.51 3.19
CA LEU A 203 15.96 24.81 4.45
C LEU A 203 16.54 25.57 5.64
N PHE A 204 17.68 26.25 5.46
CA PHE A 204 18.26 27.13 6.46
C PHE A 204 17.34 28.35 6.70
N ASP A 205 16.96 29.09 5.66
CA ASP A 205 16.10 30.28 5.77
C ASP A 205 14.70 29.96 6.35
N TYR A 206 14.18 28.75 6.15
CA TYR A 206 12.93 28.29 6.76
C TYR A 206 13.06 27.99 8.27
N LEU A 207 14.24 27.58 8.74
CA LEU A 207 14.47 27.14 10.11
C LEU A 207 15.30 28.11 10.95
N SER A 208 15.90 29.15 10.36
CA SER A 208 16.65 30.17 11.06
C SER A 208 15.77 31.08 11.93
N ASP A 209 16.40 32.02 12.62
CA ASP A 209 15.78 33.16 13.30
C ASP A 209 15.97 34.46 12.51
N GLU A 210 15.41 35.56 13.00
CA GLU A 210 15.56 36.91 12.42
C GLU A 210 17.01 37.43 12.39
N GLN A 211 17.95 36.72 13.05
CA GLN A 211 19.38 37.04 13.08
C GLN A 211 20.19 36.20 12.07
N GLY A 212 19.52 35.37 11.26
CA GLY A 212 20.15 34.52 10.26
C GLY A 212 20.90 33.33 10.86
N LYS A 213 20.50 32.85 12.04
CA LYS A 213 21.12 31.70 12.72
C LYS A 213 20.16 30.55 12.90
N LEU A 214 20.66 29.32 12.83
CA LEU A 214 19.88 28.10 13.02
C LEU A 214 20.23 27.43 14.35
N SER A 215 19.24 27.25 15.23
CA SER A 215 19.38 26.37 16.40
C SER A 215 19.35 24.91 15.97
N ILE A 216 20.39 24.14 16.32
CA ILE A 216 20.43 22.69 16.03
C ILE A 216 19.23 21.98 16.69
N THR A 217 18.84 22.39 17.89
CA THR A 217 17.66 21.86 18.60
C THR A 217 16.37 22.04 17.80
N LYS A 218 16.18 23.21 17.16
CA LYS A 218 15.01 23.51 16.31
C LYS A 218 15.01 22.64 15.04
N PHE A 219 16.17 22.46 14.40
CA PHE A 219 16.32 21.54 13.26
C PHE A 219 15.97 20.09 13.64
N LEU A 220 16.53 19.57 14.74
CA LEU A 220 16.27 18.20 15.20
C LEU A 220 14.80 17.98 15.60
N GLN A 221 14.16 18.96 16.27
CA GLN A 221 12.73 18.91 16.57
C GLN A 221 11.87 18.85 15.30
N ALA A 222 12.18 19.68 14.29
CA ALA A 222 11.46 19.67 13.02
C ALA A 222 11.70 18.37 12.23
N LEU A 223 12.93 17.85 12.24
CA LEU A 223 13.27 16.56 11.63
C LEU A 223 12.51 15.39 12.29
N ARG A 224 12.42 15.36 13.62
CA ARG A 224 11.58 14.40 14.38
C ARG A 224 10.09 14.52 14.01
N ALA A 225 9.58 15.73 13.76
CA ALA A 225 8.19 15.93 13.36
C ALA A 225 7.83 15.31 12.00
N THR A 226 8.81 15.17 11.09
CA THR A 226 8.64 14.40 9.83
C THR A 226 8.45 12.90 10.04
N GLY A 227 8.77 12.40 11.23
CA GLY A 227 8.74 10.99 11.62
C GLY A 227 10.08 10.27 11.50
N LEU A 228 11.12 10.89 10.94
CA LEU A 228 12.48 10.34 10.99
C LEU A 228 13.03 10.35 12.43
N ARG A 229 13.99 9.46 12.69
CA ARG A 229 14.72 9.37 13.95
C ARG A 229 16.19 9.72 13.75
N GLU A 230 16.80 10.31 14.77
CA GLU A 230 18.25 10.57 14.82
C GLU A 230 19.08 9.28 14.76
N SER A 231 18.50 8.14 15.13
CA SER A 231 19.09 6.81 15.01
C SER A 231 18.88 6.15 13.63
N ASP A 232 18.37 6.87 12.62
CA ASP A 232 18.24 6.33 11.26
C ASP A 232 19.62 6.22 10.58
N PRO A 233 20.04 5.02 10.14
CA PRO A 233 21.34 4.82 9.49
C PRO A 233 21.63 5.71 8.27
N ARG A 234 20.60 6.30 7.63
CA ARG A 234 20.74 7.21 6.47
C ARG A 234 20.91 8.68 6.84
N LEU A 235 20.94 8.99 8.15
CA LEU A 235 21.22 10.32 8.69
C LEU A 235 22.54 10.35 9.49
N LYS A 236 23.29 9.24 9.51
CA LYS A 236 24.40 9.02 10.42
C LYS A 236 25.50 10.07 10.26
N GLU A 237 25.82 10.44 9.03
CA GLU A 237 26.85 11.43 8.70
C GLU A 237 26.44 12.81 9.23
N ALA A 238 25.22 13.26 8.92
CA ALA A 238 24.71 14.54 9.41
C ALA A 238 24.57 14.60 10.94
N MET A 239 24.13 13.52 11.60
CA MET A 239 24.08 13.46 13.06
C MET A 239 25.48 13.47 13.69
N THR A 240 26.47 12.86 13.03
CA THR A 240 27.88 12.90 13.48
C THR A 240 28.46 14.31 13.35
N ASN A 241 28.25 14.96 12.20
CA ASN A 241 28.74 16.30 11.92
C ASN A 241 28.12 17.34 12.89
N LEU A 242 26.80 17.31 13.07
CA LEU A 242 26.10 18.17 14.05
C LEU A 242 26.57 17.90 15.49
N GLY A 243 26.84 16.63 15.85
CA GLY A 243 27.37 16.28 17.15
C GLY A 243 28.79 16.81 17.41
N ASN A 244 29.66 16.82 16.39
CA ASN A 244 31.00 17.41 16.49
C ASN A 244 30.90 18.92 16.75
N VAL A 245 30.10 19.65 15.97
CA VAL A 245 29.88 21.10 16.15
C VAL A 245 29.26 21.42 17.52
N GLN A 246 28.36 20.57 18.03
CA GLN A 246 27.84 20.72 19.39
C GLN A 246 28.93 20.58 20.45
N ASN A 247 29.86 19.63 20.32
CA ASN A 247 30.96 19.44 21.26
C ASN A 247 31.95 20.62 21.23
N GLU A 248 32.35 21.09 20.05
CA GLU A 248 33.28 22.22 19.88
C GLU A 248 32.76 23.53 20.50
N VAL A 249 31.44 23.74 20.51
CA VAL A 249 30.81 24.91 21.15
C VAL A 249 30.55 24.69 22.65
N SER A 250 30.48 23.44 23.12
CA SER A 250 30.15 23.11 24.52
C SER A 250 31.28 23.38 25.52
N ASP A 251 32.52 23.54 25.08
CA ASP A 251 33.66 23.97 25.91
C ASP A 251 33.56 25.47 26.33
N LEU A 252 32.51 26.19 25.92
CA LEU A 252 32.32 27.64 26.15
C LEU A 252 31.02 27.96 26.94
N ASP A 253 30.81 27.31 28.10
CA ASP A 253 29.82 27.63 29.16
C ASP A 253 28.31 27.72 28.78
N ALA A 254 27.94 27.63 27.50
CA ALA A 254 26.60 27.90 26.98
C ALA A 254 25.73 26.64 26.82
N VAL A 255 25.26 26.09 27.94
CA VAL A 255 24.54 24.79 28.04
C VAL A 255 23.20 24.72 27.25
N GLN A 256 22.68 25.82 26.68
CA GLN A 256 21.42 25.80 25.92
C GLN A 256 21.48 26.55 24.59
N ASN A 257 21.09 25.82 23.53
CA ASN A 257 21.01 26.25 22.12
C ASN A 257 22.36 26.61 21.47
N VAL A 258 23.06 25.58 20.95
CA VAL A 258 24.08 25.77 19.92
C VAL A 258 23.41 26.30 18.64
N PHE A 259 23.91 27.43 18.15
CA PHE A 259 23.51 28.05 16.90
C PHE A 259 24.60 27.88 15.85
N ILE A 260 24.20 27.54 14.62
CA ILE A 260 25.08 27.40 13.46
C ILE A 260 24.71 28.42 12.38
N ASP A 261 25.71 28.81 11.59
CA ASP A 261 25.51 29.57 10.36
C ASP A 261 25.18 28.64 9.18
N ARG A 262 24.89 29.26 8.03
CA ARG A 262 24.42 28.56 6.83
C ARG A 262 25.49 27.66 6.24
N GLU A 263 26.73 28.13 6.22
CA GLU A 263 27.90 27.41 5.71
C GLU A 263 28.18 26.16 6.55
N THR A 264 28.19 26.27 7.89
CA THR A 264 28.33 25.13 8.80
C THR A 264 27.16 24.15 8.68
N PHE A 265 25.92 24.66 8.56
CA PHE A 265 24.74 23.81 8.36
C PHE A 265 24.81 23.02 7.04
N ARG A 266 25.21 23.67 5.95
CA ARG A 266 25.42 23.05 4.63
C ARG A 266 26.40 21.88 4.73
N GLU A 267 27.58 22.14 5.30
CA GLU A 267 28.62 21.11 5.47
C GLU A 267 28.13 19.95 6.35
N CYS A 268 27.37 20.24 7.41
CA CYS A 268 26.78 19.21 8.25
C CYS A 268 25.83 18.28 7.49
N ILE A 269 24.91 18.81 6.66
CA ILE A 269 23.84 18.01 6.05
C ILE A 269 24.15 17.45 4.65
N ALA A 270 25.26 17.85 4.03
CA ALA A 270 25.57 17.58 2.61
C ALA A 270 25.41 16.09 2.22
N ASP A 271 25.98 15.16 2.99
CA ASP A 271 25.93 13.72 2.69
C ASP A 271 24.53 13.10 2.77
N ASN A 272 23.57 13.76 3.44
CA ASN A 272 22.23 13.24 3.68
C ASN A 272 21.11 14.17 3.12
N ILE A 273 21.48 15.23 2.39
CA ILE A 273 20.56 16.30 1.92
C ILE A 273 19.36 15.77 1.15
N ILE A 274 19.49 14.71 0.35
CA ILE A 274 18.40 14.16 -0.47
C ILE A 274 17.26 13.60 0.41
N LEU A 275 17.60 12.92 1.51
CA LEU A 275 16.61 12.37 2.45
C LEU A 275 15.96 13.49 3.28
N ILE A 276 16.77 14.43 3.75
CA ILE A 276 16.32 15.59 4.53
C ILE A 276 15.39 16.48 3.68
N ALA A 277 15.77 16.76 2.44
CA ALA A 277 14.94 17.50 1.47
C ALA A 277 13.60 16.79 1.21
N LYS A 278 13.59 15.46 1.02
CA LYS A 278 12.34 14.70 0.85
C LYS A 278 11.43 14.80 2.08
N ALA A 279 12.02 14.79 3.27
CA ALA A 279 11.30 14.94 4.54
C ALA A 279 10.63 16.33 4.66
N PHE A 280 11.41 17.40 4.54
CA PHE A 280 10.93 18.78 4.69
C PHE A 280 10.04 19.27 3.54
N ARG A 281 10.18 18.70 2.32
CA ARG A 281 9.25 18.94 1.20
C ARG A 281 7.92 18.17 1.31
N HIS A 282 7.67 17.48 2.42
CA HIS A 282 6.49 16.63 2.63
C HIS A 282 6.29 15.57 1.53
N GLN A 283 7.39 15.07 0.95
CA GLN A 283 7.41 14.10 -0.15
C GLN A 283 7.47 12.63 0.33
N PHE A 284 7.36 12.39 1.63
CA PHE A 284 7.18 11.04 2.18
C PHE A 284 5.77 10.51 1.98
N ILE A 285 5.64 9.18 1.97
CA ILE A 285 4.39 8.44 1.79
C ILE A 285 3.30 8.76 2.82
N ILE A 286 3.65 9.36 3.96
CA ILE A 286 2.72 10.03 4.87
C ILE A 286 3.21 11.47 5.10
N PRO A 287 2.68 12.47 4.38
CA PRO A 287 3.09 13.88 4.48
C PRO A 287 2.83 14.55 5.84
N GLU A 288 1.65 14.30 6.43
CA GLU A 288 1.22 14.86 7.72
C GLU A 288 1.47 13.85 8.87
N PHE A 289 2.72 13.42 9.07
CA PHE A 289 3.03 12.27 9.94
C PHE A 289 2.51 12.43 11.38
N THR A 290 2.68 13.60 12.01
CA THR A 290 2.18 13.88 13.36
C THR A 290 0.66 13.69 13.49
N ARG A 291 -0.10 14.07 12.46
CA ARG A 291 -1.56 13.89 12.44
C ARG A 291 -1.96 12.42 12.29
N PHE A 292 -1.22 11.69 11.46
CA PHE A 292 -1.38 10.25 11.34
C PHE A 292 -1.08 9.55 12.68
N THR A 293 0.02 9.88 13.36
CA THR A 293 0.39 9.29 14.65
C THR A 293 -0.62 9.61 15.75
N ASN A 294 -1.15 10.84 15.82
CA ASN A 294 -2.22 11.19 16.76
C ASN A 294 -3.47 10.31 16.59
N ARG A 295 -3.81 9.92 15.35
CA ARG A 295 -4.90 8.96 15.11
C ARG A 295 -4.51 7.52 15.42
N ILE A 296 -3.24 7.12 15.25
CA ILE A 296 -2.75 5.81 15.74
C ILE A 296 -2.86 5.71 17.27
N ASP A 297 -2.57 6.79 18.00
CA ASP A 297 -2.75 6.92 19.44
C ASP A 297 -4.20 6.59 19.87
N GLU A 298 -5.19 7.27 19.28
CA GLU A 298 -6.62 7.02 19.57
C GLU A 298 -7.03 5.55 19.39
N LEU A 299 -6.46 4.88 18.37
CA LEU A 299 -6.72 3.46 18.10
C LEU A 299 -6.00 2.55 19.10
N PHE A 300 -4.76 2.88 19.45
CA PHE A 300 -3.96 2.14 20.43
C PHE A 300 -4.63 2.15 21.82
N TRP A 301 -5.07 3.31 22.31
CA TRP A 301 -5.74 3.43 23.61
C TRP A 301 -7.11 2.75 23.64
N ARG A 302 -7.88 2.81 22.53
CA ARG A 302 -9.15 2.06 22.41
C ARG A 302 -8.95 0.54 22.39
N ALA A 303 -7.85 0.06 21.80
CA ALA A 303 -7.48 -1.35 21.85
C ALA A 303 -7.00 -1.77 23.27
N LYS A 304 -6.28 -0.90 23.98
CA LYS A 304 -5.79 -1.18 25.36
C LYS A 304 -6.93 -1.47 26.34
N ALA A 305 -8.06 -0.78 26.20
CA ALA A 305 -9.25 -0.97 27.03
C ALA A 305 -9.92 -2.36 26.92
N ASN A 306 -9.51 -3.19 25.96
CA ASN A 306 -10.02 -4.55 25.81
C ASN A 306 -9.16 -5.55 26.60
N THR A 307 -9.74 -6.14 27.64
CA THR A 307 -9.11 -7.12 28.55
C THR A 307 -9.54 -8.56 28.27
N LYS A 308 -10.17 -8.83 27.12
CA LYS A 308 -10.58 -10.20 26.72
C LYS A 308 -9.39 -10.99 26.19
N GLY A 309 -9.50 -12.32 26.28
CA GLY A 309 -8.52 -13.27 25.77
C GLY A 309 -7.96 -14.16 26.88
N LYS A 310 -6.98 -15.00 26.53
CA LYS A 310 -6.21 -15.82 27.49
C LYS A 310 -4.75 -15.92 27.07
N LEU A 311 -3.83 -15.98 28.02
CA LEU A 311 -2.41 -16.24 27.75
C LEU A 311 -2.23 -17.64 27.13
N ALA A 312 -1.25 -17.79 26.25
CA ALA A 312 -0.81 -19.12 25.78
C ALA A 312 -0.10 -19.85 26.93
N SER A 313 -0.70 -20.93 27.43
CA SER A 313 -0.24 -21.62 28.65
C SER A 313 0.37 -23.02 28.42
N TYR A 314 0.67 -23.39 27.17
CA TYR A 314 1.21 -24.72 26.84
C TYR A 314 2.71 -24.86 27.13
N ILE A 315 3.45 -23.75 27.20
CA ILE A 315 4.81 -23.68 27.75
C ILE A 315 4.92 -22.63 28.87
N PRO A 316 5.74 -22.85 29.91
CA PRO A 316 5.82 -21.94 31.07
C PRO A 316 6.26 -20.51 30.76
N GLN A 317 6.98 -20.28 29.66
CA GLN A 317 7.54 -18.98 29.30
C GLN A 317 6.44 -18.02 28.83
N LEU A 318 5.55 -18.48 27.93
CA LEU A 318 4.42 -17.68 27.45
C LEU A 318 3.36 -17.47 28.56
N ALA A 319 3.21 -18.45 29.45
CA ALA A 319 2.33 -18.35 30.62
C ALA A 319 2.76 -17.29 31.66
N ARG A 320 4.00 -16.78 31.58
CA ARG A 320 4.56 -15.75 32.46
C ARG A 320 4.45 -14.33 31.91
N TYR A 321 4.01 -14.14 30.66
CA TYR A 321 3.81 -12.81 30.12
C TYR A 321 2.72 -12.05 30.88
N ASN A 322 2.94 -10.76 31.10
CA ASN A 322 1.93 -9.87 31.69
C ASN A 322 0.71 -9.77 30.74
N PRO A 323 -0.51 -10.12 31.16
CA PRO A 323 -1.69 -10.01 30.31
C PRO A 323 -2.03 -8.56 29.95
N GLU A 324 -1.57 -7.59 30.73
CA GLU A 324 -1.81 -6.17 30.45
C GLU A 324 -0.84 -5.54 29.46
N SER A 325 0.25 -6.22 29.08
CA SER A 325 1.21 -5.70 28.09
C SER A 325 0.53 -5.43 26.74
N TRP A 326 0.84 -4.26 26.17
CA TRP A 326 0.36 -3.78 24.88
C TRP A 326 1.42 -2.87 24.25
N GLY A 327 2.22 -3.44 23.36
CA GLY A 327 3.21 -2.72 22.54
C GLY A 327 2.73 -2.58 21.10
N LEU A 328 3.05 -1.45 20.47
CA LEU A 328 2.79 -1.18 19.06
C LEU A 328 3.93 -0.36 18.46
N ALA A 329 4.33 -0.66 17.23
CA ALA A 329 5.21 0.18 16.44
C ALA A 329 4.82 0.21 14.95
N VAL A 330 5.15 1.32 14.29
CA VAL A 330 4.91 1.62 12.88
C VAL A 330 6.22 2.05 12.23
N CYS A 331 6.47 1.59 11.01
CA CYS A 331 7.56 2.08 10.15
C CYS A 331 7.04 2.25 8.71
N THR A 332 7.15 3.44 8.12
CA THR A 332 6.75 3.66 6.71
C THR A 332 7.83 3.19 5.74
N VAL A 333 7.49 3.05 4.45
CA VAL A 333 8.47 2.67 3.41
C VAL A 333 9.57 3.72 3.21
N ASP A 334 9.37 4.95 3.70
CA ASP A 334 10.39 6.01 3.75
C ASP A 334 11.24 6.02 5.04
N GLY A 335 10.90 5.18 6.03
CA GLY A 335 11.60 5.05 7.30
C GLY A 335 11.04 5.92 8.44
N GLN A 336 9.91 6.60 8.25
CA GLN A 336 9.23 7.33 9.33
C GLN A 336 8.75 6.33 10.40
N ARG A 337 9.03 6.56 11.69
CA ARG A 337 8.82 5.58 12.77
C ARG A 337 8.09 6.16 13.98
N TYR A 338 7.14 5.38 14.50
CA TYR A 338 6.36 5.75 15.69
C TYR A 338 6.01 4.52 16.53
N SER A 339 6.02 4.65 17.86
CA SER A 339 5.90 3.51 18.79
C SER A 339 5.14 3.90 20.06
N LEU A 340 4.38 2.96 20.62
CA LEU A 340 3.49 3.17 21.77
C LEU A 340 3.51 1.99 22.74
N GLY A 341 3.42 2.30 24.03
CA GLY A 341 3.36 1.33 25.13
C GLY A 341 4.62 0.46 25.21
N ASP A 342 4.41 -0.84 25.40
CA ASP A 342 5.45 -1.81 25.71
C ASP A 342 6.20 -2.26 24.42
N ALA A 343 6.50 -1.31 23.53
CA ALA A 343 7.01 -1.54 22.18
C ALA A 343 8.47 -2.02 22.14
N LEU A 344 9.22 -1.83 23.23
CA LEU A 344 10.63 -2.23 23.35
C LEU A 344 10.83 -3.60 24.01
N ASP A 345 9.77 -4.21 24.56
CA ASP A 345 9.84 -5.53 25.22
C ASP A 345 10.29 -6.63 24.23
N PRO A 346 11.13 -7.60 24.67
CA PRO A 346 11.58 -8.70 23.84
C PRO A 346 10.51 -9.79 23.69
N ILE A 347 10.17 -10.11 22.46
CA ILE A 347 9.05 -10.97 22.07
C ILE A 347 9.57 -12.07 21.15
N CYS A 348 9.32 -13.34 21.50
CA CYS A 348 9.61 -14.47 20.61
C CYS A 348 8.69 -14.44 19.37
N ILE A 349 9.25 -14.51 18.17
CA ILE A 349 8.47 -14.34 16.93
C ILE A 349 7.49 -15.48 16.66
N GLN A 350 7.76 -16.68 17.17
CA GLN A 350 6.88 -17.83 17.05
C GLN A 350 6.49 -18.05 15.57
N SER A 351 5.19 -18.20 15.26
CA SER A 351 4.71 -18.37 13.89
C SER A 351 4.89 -17.16 12.95
N MET A 352 5.44 -16.02 13.42
CA MET A 352 5.79 -14.88 12.56
C MET A 352 7.14 -15.06 11.84
N SER A 353 7.95 -16.05 12.21
CA SER A 353 9.14 -16.48 11.45
C SER A 353 8.79 -16.97 10.04
N LYS A 354 7.67 -17.71 9.92
CA LYS A 354 7.26 -18.48 8.74
C LYS A 354 7.24 -17.68 7.42
N PRO A 355 6.60 -16.49 7.31
CA PRO A 355 6.68 -15.69 6.09
C PRO A 355 8.10 -15.26 5.75
N LEU A 356 8.93 -14.96 6.76
CA LEU A 356 10.32 -14.53 6.57
C LEU A 356 11.19 -15.69 6.06
N THR A 357 11.06 -16.88 6.65
CA THR A 357 11.75 -18.09 6.17
C THR A 357 11.32 -18.46 4.76
N TYR A 358 10.01 -18.39 4.44
CA TYR A 358 9.51 -18.62 3.08
C TYR A 358 10.09 -17.61 2.07
N ALA A 359 10.11 -16.32 2.40
CA ALA A 359 10.67 -15.29 1.54
C ALA A 359 12.17 -15.51 1.28
N MET A 360 12.96 -15.90 2.29
CA MET A 360 14.38 -16.26 2.14
C MET A 360 14.58 -17.50 1.26
N VAL A 361 13.70 -18.49 1.33
CA VAL A 361 13.78 -19.72 0.52
C VAL A 361 13.35 -19.47 -0.92
N LEU A 362 12.40 -18.55 -1.18
CA LEU A 362 12.09 -18.06 -2.53
C LEU A 362 13.25 -17.26 -3.14
N ASP A 363 13.95 -16.46 -2.35
CA ASP A 363 15.13 -15.66 -2.73
C ASP A 363 16.31 -16.57 -3.14
N GLU A 364 16.45 -17.73 -2.51
CA GLU A 364 17.50 -18.70 -2.79
C GLU A 364 17.16 -19.69 -3.93
N LEU A 365 15.92 -20.16 -4.04
CA LEU A 365 15.56 -21.31 -4.91
C LEU A 365 14.56 -20.97 -6.03
N GLY A 366 13.89 -19.82 -5.98
CA GLY A 366 12.83 -19.45 -6.91
C GLY A 366 11.51 -20.23 -6.71
N PRO A 367 10.38 -19.67 -7.21
CA PRO A 367 9.05 -20.23 -6.94
C PRO A 367 8.85 -21.64 -7.51
N ASP A 368 9.44 -21.93 -8.67
CA ASP A 368 9.29 -23.21 -9.37
C ASP A 368 9.88 -24.40 -8.59
N VAL A 369 10.93 -24.17 -7.79
CA VAL A 369 11.52 -25.21 -6.93
C VAL A 369 10.75 -25.29 -5.62
N VAL A 370 10.49 -24.16 -4.96
CA VAL A 370 9.80 -24.13 -3.65
C VAL A 370 8.40 -24.74 -3.74
N HIS A 371 7.65 -24.42 -4.80
CA HIS A 371 6.30 -24.93 -5.00
C HIS A 371 6.22 -26.33 -5.64
N GLN A 372 7.34 -27.04 -5.79
CA GLN A 372 7.32 -28.51 -5.87
C GLN A 372 7.04 -29.13 -4.49
N TYR A 373 7.55 -28.53 -3.40
CA TYR A 373 7.48 -29.08 -2.05
C TYR A 373 6.35 -28.50 -1.18
N VAL A 374 5.84 -27.29 -1.47
CA VAL A 374 4.75 -26.65 -0.72
C VAL A 374 3.66 -26.10 -1.65
N GLY A 375 2.39 -26.19 -1.23
CA GLY A 375 1.27 -25.57 -1.92
C GLY A 375 1.21 -24.04 -1.76
N GLN A 376 0.13 -23.46 -2.29
CA GLN A 376 -0.15 -22.02 -2.32
C GLN A 376 -1.57 -21.67 -1.82
N GLU A 377 -2.28 -22.61 -1.21
CA GLU A 377 -3.70 -22.50 -0.91
C GLU A 377 -3.98 -22.61 0.60
N PRO A 378 -5.05 -21.98 1.12
CA PRO A 378 -5.53 -22.25 2.48
C PRO A 378 -6.00 -23.71 2.59
N SER A 379 -5.82 -24.33 3.76
CA SER A 379 -6.20 -25.73 4.00
C SER A 379 -7.71 -25.99 3.98
N GLY A 380 -8.53 -24.96 4.25
CA GLY A 380 -9.98 -25.11 4.52
C GLY A 380 -10.29 -25.92 5.80
N GLN A 381 -9.26 -26.30 6.55
CA GLN A 381 -9.31 -27.08 7.78
C GLN A 381 -8.62 -26.31 8.90
N ALA A 382 -9.00 -26.60 10.15
CA ALA A 382 -8.35 -26.01 11.32
C ALA A 382 -6.82 -26.19 11.28
N PHE A 383 -6.07 -25.15 11.63
CA PHE A 383 -4.60 -25.14 11.66
C PHE A 383 -3.99 -26.22 12.59
N ASN A 384 -4.82 -26.78 13.46
CA ASN A 384 -4.48 -27.88 14.35
C ASN A 384 -4.64 -29.30 13.76
N THR A 385 -5.09 -29.43 12.51
CA THR A 385 -5.14 -30.71 11.79
C THR A 385 -3.73 -31.17 11.37
N ILE A 386 -3.54 -32.48 11.17
CA ILE A 386 -2.39 -33.06 10.47
C ILE A 386 -2.89 -33.45 9.07
N SER A 387 -2.56 -32.66 8.06
CA SER A 387 -3.06 -32.83 6.69
C SER A 387 -2.08 -32.28 5.64
N LEU A 388 -2.26 -32.76 4.41
CA LEU A 388 -1.51 -32.44 3.21
C LEU A 388 -2.49 -32.20 2.05
N ASP A 389 -2.04 -31.53 0.99
CA ASP A 389 -2.77 -31.35 -0.26
C ASP A 389 -2.91 -32.67 -1.04
N TYR A 390 -3.69 -32.64 -2.11
CA TYR A 390 -3.94 -33.79 -3.00
C TYR A 390 -2.71 -34.28 -3.79
N LYS A 391 -1.54 -33.67 -3.58
CA LYS A 391 -0.22 -34.07 -4.11
C LYS A 391 0.72 -34.55 -2.98
N ASN A 392 0.20 -34.76 -1.77
CA ASN A 392 0.93 -35.12 -0.56
C ASN A 392 1.97 -34.06 -0.11
N ARG A 393 1.60 -32.78 -0.14
CA ARG A 393 2.48 -31.65 0.26
C ARG A 393 1.78 -30.74 1.28
N PRO A 394 2.49 -29.96 2.12
CA PRO A 394 1.82 -29.00 2.99
C PRO A 394 1.08 -27.92 2.19
N HIS A 395 -0.13 -27.56 2.60
CA HIS A 395 -1.03 -26.67 1.84
C HIS A 395 -0.43 -25.29 1.50
N ASN A 396 0.37 -24.72 2.41
CA ASN A 396 1.03 -23.42 2.29
C ASN A 396 2.16 -23.30 3.33
N PRO A 397 3.11 -22.35 3.19
CA PRO A 397 4.20 -22.15 4.17
C PRO A 397 3.78 -21.55 5.52
N MET A 398 2.54 -21.05 5.68
CA MET A 398 2.10 -20.36 6.92
C MET A 398 1.65 -21.33 8.02
N VAL A 399 1.32 -22.58 7.67
CA VAL A 399 1.08 -23.69 8.60
C VAL A 399 2.38 -24.41 9.00
N ASN A 400 2.39 -25.12 10.13
CA ASN A 400 3.61 -25.73 10.69
C ASN A 400 4.31 -26.68 9.72
N SER A 401 3.57 -27.50 8.98
CA SER A 401 4.13 -28.44 8.01
C SER A 401 4.87 -27.73 6.87
N GLY A 402 4.28 -26.67 6.30
CA GLY A 402 4.95 -25.88 5.25
C GLY A 402 6.20 -25.18 5.76
N ALA A 403 6.15 -24.62 6.97
CA ALA A 403 7.30 -23.99 7.60
C ALA A 403 8.45 -24.97 7.88
N VAL A 404 8.17 -26.19 8.35
CA VAL A 404 9.17 -27.25 8.54
C VAL A 404 9.81 -27.66 7.19
N ILE A 405 9.05 -27.69 6.09
CA ILE A 405 9.60 -27.88 4.75
C ILE A 405 10.47 -26.68 4.31
N MET A 406 10.13 -25.43 4.67
CA MET A 406 11.00 -24.27 4.39
C MET A 406 12.33 -24.39 5.15
N CYS A 407 12.31 -24.84 6.41
CA CYS A 407 13.52 -25.12 7.20
C CYS A 407 14.41 -26.21 6.57
N ALA A 408 13.82 -27.22 5.90
CA ALA A 408 14.56 -28.22 5.14
C ALA A 408 15.20 -27.64 3.86
N LEU A 409 14.46 -26.79 3.13
CA LEU A 409 14.89 -26.21 1.85
C LEU A 409 15.95 -25.12 1.97
N LEU A 410 15.91 -24.30 3.04
CA LEU A 410 16.86 -23.21 3.27
C LEU A 410 18.30 -23.74 3.35
N LYS A 411 19.22 -23.15 2.58
CA LYS A 411 20.67 -23.42 2.63
C LYS A 411 21.03 -24.91 2.67
N GLN A 412 20.50 -25.69 1.73
CA GLN A 412 20.79 -27.12 1.62
C GLN A 412 22.31 -27.39 1.52
N GLY A 413 22.79 -28.35 2.30
CA GLY A 413 24.22 -28.70 2.41
C GLY A 413 24.99 -27.97 3.51
N MET A 414 24.44 -26.90 4.10
CA MET A 414 25.00 -26.25 5.30
C MET A 414 24.56 -26.96 6.59
N ASN A 415 25.39 -26.88 7.63
CA ASN A 415 25.05 -27.39 8.96
C ASN A 415 24.07 -26.44 9.68
N ILE A 416 23.37 -26.92 10.72
CA ILE A 416 22.29 -26.15 11.38
C ILE A 416 22.75 -24.83 12.01
N ALA A 417 24.00 -24.74 12.51
CA ALA A 417 24.53 -23.48 13.03
C ALA A 417 24.73 -22.45 11.90
N ASP A 418 25.38 -22.84 10.79
CA ASP A 418 25.55 -21.97 9.61
C ASP A 418 24.19 -21.48 9.06
N LYS A 419 23.16 -22.35 9.06
CA LYS A 419 21.79 -21.99 8.65
C LYS A 419 21.14 -20.99 9.60
N PHE A 420 21.39 -21.11 10.90
CA PHE A 420 20.87 -20.20 11.91
C PHE A 420 21.56 -18.84 11.83
N ASP A 421 22.89 -18.80 11.69
CA ASP A 421 23.64 -17.55 11.49
C ASP A 421 23.24 -16.83 10.20
N TYR A 422 23.02 -17.57 9.10
CA TYR A 422 22.46 -17.00 7.86
C TYR A 422 21.06 -16.40 8.08
N ASN A 423 20.18 -17.10 8.80
CA ASN A 423 18.85 -16.58 9.11
C ASN A 423 18.92 -15.31 9.98
N GLN A 424 19.71 -15.32 11.06
CA GLN A 424 19.90 -14.17 11.94
C GLN A 424 20.53 -12.98 11.19
N GLN A 425 21.44 -13.22 10.24
CA GLN A 425 21.99 -12.18 9.39
C GLN A 425 20.93 -11.57 8.45
N LYS A 426 20.11 -12.40 7.79
CA LYS A 426 18.98 -11.90 6.96
C LYS A 426 17.94 -11.17 7.81
N LEU A 427 17.62 -11.63 9.01
CA LEU A 427 16.70 -10.92 9.92
C LEU A 427 17.24 -9.55 10.35
N LYS A 428 18.54 -9.44 10.66
CA LYS A 428 19.20 -8.14 10.91
C LYS A 428 19.17 -7.21 9.70
N GLN A 429 19.37 -7.73 8.48
CA GLN A 429 19.22 -6.93 7.27
C GLN A 429 17.77 -6.44 7.08
N LEU A 430 16.76 -7.30 7.32
CA LEU A 430 15.35 -6.95 7.24
C LEU A 430 14.92 -5.93 8.32
N SER A 431 15.55 -5.94 9.50
CA SER A 431 15.29 -5.02 10.61
C SER A 431 16.10 -3.72 10.57
N GLY A 432 16.97 -3.52 9.58
CA GLY A 432 17.85 -2.35 9.51
C GLY A 432 18.97 -2.35 10.56
N ASN A 433 19.38 -3.55 11.02
CA ASN A 433 20.30 -3.84 12.12
C ASN A 433 19.75 -3.55 13.54
N GLU A 434 18.44 -3.31 13.66
CA GLU A 434 17.75 -3.22 14.95
C GLU A 434 17.74 -4.55 15.72
N HIS A 435 17.38 -4.49 17.01
CA HIS A 435 17.45 -5.60 17.96
C HIS A 435 16.82 -6.93 17.47
N ILE A 436 17.67 -7.95 17.33
CA ILE A 436 17.33 -9.37 17.11
C ILE A 436 18.15 -10.23 18.10
N SER A 437 17.48 -10.99 18.96
CA SER A 437 18.08 -11.93 19.93
C SER A 437 17.53 -13.35 19.76
N PHE A 438 17.77 -14.25 20.74
CA PHE A 438 17.34 -15.65 20.69
C PHE A 438 17.05 -16.20 22.09
N ASN A 439 15.84 -16.74 22.29
CA ASN A 439 15.42 -17.28 23.57
C ASN A 439 15.64 -18.80 23.66
N ASN A 440 16.81 -19.18 24.17
CA ASN A 440 17.12 -20.59 24.42
C ASN A 440 16.12 -21.27 25.39
N SER A 441 15.50 -20.53 26.32
CA SER A 441 14.52 -21.09 27.26
C SER A 441 13.21 -21.46 26.56
N VAL A 442 12.72 -20.62 25.64
CA VAL A 442 11.55 -20.94 24.80
C VAL A 442 11.88 -22.09 23.86
N PHE A 443 13.03 -22.07 23.18
CA PHE A 443 13.47 -23.16 22.31
C PHE A 443 13.45 -24.53 23.01
N LEU A 444 14.02 -24.61 24.22
CA LEU A 444 14.04 -25.86 24.98
C LEU A 444 12.64 -26.34 25.38
N SER A 445 11.73 -25.44 25.75
CA SER A 445 10.37 -25.82 26.17
C SER A 445 9.40 -26.08 24.99
N GLU A 446 9.55 -25.38 23.87
CA GLU A 446 8.90 -25.74 22.61
C GLU A 446 9.33 -27.15 22.20
N ARG A 447 10.63 -27.42 22.11
CA ARG A 447 11.18 -28.74 21.73
C ARG A 447 10.70 -29.87 22.66
N GLN A 448 10.57 -29.60 23.97
CA GLN A 448 10.05 -30.57 24.95
C GLN A 448 8.54 -30.84 24.85
N THR A 449 7.76 -29.95 24.23
CA THR A 449 6.29 -30.06 24.10
C THR A 449 5.83 -30.31 22.66
N ALA A 450 6.78 -30.54 21.75
CA ALA A 450 6.57 -30.54 20.30
C ALA A 450 6.00 -31.85 19.71
N ASP A 451 5.36 -32.74 20.49
CA ASP A 451 4.88 -34.06 20.06
C ASP A 451 4.12 -34.03 18.72
N ARG A 452 3.23 -33.04 18.55
CA ARG A 452 2.46 -32.86 17.32
C ARG A 452 3.33 -32.44 16.12
N ASN A 453 4.39 -31.66 16.33
CA ASN A 453 5.33 -31.30 15.26
C ASN A 453 6.21 -32.51 14.89
N PHE A 454 6.58 -33.37 15.84
CA PHE A 454 7.20 -34.67 15.55
C PHE A 454 6.27 -35.59 14.76
N ALA A 455 5.02 -35.76 15.18
CA ALA A 455 4.03 -36.58 14.47
C ALA A 455 3.79 -36.08 13.03
N LEU A 456 3.65 -34.76 12.85
CA LEU A 456 3.55 -34.12 11.54
C LEU A 456 4.82 -34.32 10.69
N GLY A 457 5.99 -34.24 11.32
CA GLY A 457 7.29 -34.51 10.71
C GLY A 457 7.44 -35.94 10.19
N TYR A 458 7.07 -36.95 11.00
CA TYR A 458 7.07 -38.35 10.58
C TYR A 458 6.05 -38.61 9.47
N TYR A 459 4.85 -38.03 9.55
CA TYR A 459 3.84 -38.12 8.50
C TYR A 459 4.32 -37.53 7.16
N MET A 460 5.00 -36.38 7.19
CA MET A 460 5.64 -35.79 6.02
C MET A 460 6.83 -36.62 5.49
N LYS A 461 7.56 -37.30 6.36
CA LYS A 461 8.68 -38.18 5.98
C LYS A 461 8.19 -39.42 5.24
N GLU A 462 7.14 -40.06 5.73
CA GLU A 462 6.48 -41.21 5.06
C GLU A 462 5.93 -40.82 3.68
N ASN A 463 5.30 -39.65 3.58
CA ASN A 463 4.77 -39.09 2.33
C ASN A 463 5.85 -38.49 1.41
N GLN A 464 7.15 -38.65 1.72
CA GLN A 464 8.28 -38.16 0.93
C GLN A 464 8.28 -36.65 0.65
N CYS A 465 7.72 -35.84 1.56
CA CYS A 465 7.60 -34.38 1.42
C CYS A 465 8.94 -33.63 1.51
N PHE A 466 10.00 -34.29 1.99
CA PHE A 466 11.30 -33.67 2.26
C PHE A 466 12.30 -33.85 1.10
N PRO A 467 13.25 -32.92 0.92
CA PRO A 467 14.42 -33.13 0.06
C PRO A 467 15.20 -34.40 0.41
N LYS A 468 15.90 -34.96 -0.59
CA LYS A 468 16.71 -36.17 -0.39
C LYS A 468 17.88 -35.89 0.57
N GLY A 469 18.04 -36.75 1.57
CA GLY A 469 19.10 -36.63 2.57
C GLY A 469 18.76 -35.78 3.81
N THR A 470 17.55 -35.22 3.91
CA THR A 470 17.14 -34.44 5.09
C THR A 470 17.02 -35.30 6.36
N ASN A 471 17.74 -34.92 7.43
CA ASN A 471 17.48 -35.44 8.77
C ASN A 471 16.30 -34.69 9.42
N LEU A 472 15.24 -35.43 9.77
CA LEU A 472 14.03 -34.86 10.37
C LEU A 472 14.28 -34.18 11.72
N HIS A 473 15.15 -34.75 12.57
CA HIS A 473 15.37 -34.21 13.92
C HIS A 473 16.11 -32.87 13.86
N GLU A 474 17.15 -32.77 13.04
CA GLU A 474 17.90 -31.52 12.82
C GLU A 474 17.02 -30.39 12.28
N ILE A 475 16.11 -30.70 11.34
CA ILE A 475 15.19 -29.71 10.77
C ILE A 475 14.07 -29.31 11.75
N LEU A 476 13.59 -30.22 12.60
CA LEU A 476 12.62 -29.86 13.65
C LEU A 476 13.27 -28.98 14.72
N ASP A 477 14.47 -29.32 15.19
CA ASP A 477 15.22 -28.46 16.12
C ASP A 477 15.52 -27.08 15.51
N PHE A 478 15.91 -27.03 14.23
CA PHE A 478 16.09 -25.76 13.51
C PHE A 478 14.77 -24.95 13.40
N TYR A 479 13.63 -25.61 13.14
CA TYR A 479 12.32 -24.96 13.14
C TYR A 479 11.95 -24.38 14.51
N PHE A 480 12.24 -25.08 15.61
CA PHE A 480 12.04 -24.55 16.97
C PHE A 480 12.99 -23.39 17.28
N GLN A 481 14.24 -23.43 16.79
CA GLN A 481 15.16 -22.30 16.90
C GLN A 481 14.58 -21.06 16.19
N LEU A 482 14.11 -21.18 14.94
CA LEU A 482 13.53 -20.06 14.19
C LEU A 482 12.24 -19.50 14.83
N CYS A 483 11.46 -20.33 15.52
CA CYS A 483 10.29 -19.86 16.29
C CYS A 483 10.69 -19.13 17.59
N SER A 484 11.90 -19.34 18.10
CA SER A 484 12.41 -18.81 19.37
C SER A 484 13.38 -17.63 19.19
N VAL A 485 13.54 -17.12 17.97
CA VAL A 485 14.17 -15.81 17.71
C VAL A 485 13.32 -14.70 18.32
N GLU A 486 13.97 -13.68 18.85
CA GLU A 486 13.34 -12.56 19.55
C GLU A 486 13.57 -11.24 18.82
N LEU A 487 12.56 -10.37 18.89
CA LEU A 487 12.60 -8.97 18.44
C LEU A 487 11.74 -8.12 19.38
N ASN A 488 11.77 -6.80 19.22
CA ASN A 488 10.78 -5.92 19.84
C ASN A 488 9.81 -5.40 18.78
N CYS A 489 8.76 -4.66 19.17
CA CYS A 489 7.79 -4.18 18.19
C CYS A 489 8.46 -3.29 17.12
N GLU A 490 9.48 -2.52 17.48
CA GLU A 490 10.15 -1.63 16.52
C GLU A 490 10.91 -2.39 15.43
N SER A 491 11.76 -3.36 15.79
CA SER A 491 12.46 -4.19 14.81
C SER A 491 11.48 -5.05 14.00
N GLY A 492 10.40 -5.52 14.63
CA GLY A 492 9.28 -6.17 13.93
C GLY A 492 8.57 -5.26 12.92
N ALA A 493 8.40 -3.97 13.22
CA ALA A 493 7.78 -2.99 12.33
C ALA A 493 8.70 -2.62 11.15
N VAL A 494 10.02 -2.50 11.37
CA VAL A 494 10.99 -2.31 10.27
C VAL A 494 11.01 -3.54 9.35
N ILE A 495 10.98 -4.78 9.89
CA ILE A 495 10.85 -6.00 9.08
C ILE A 495 9.57 -5.96 8.23
N ALA A 496 8.42 -5.63 8.85
CA ALA A 496 7.15 -5.50 8.13
C ALA A 496 7.18 -4.39 7.06
N ALA A 497 7.92 -3.30 7.29
CA ALA A 497 8.08 -2.21 6.36
C ALA A 497 9.02 -2.56 5.20
N THR A 498 10.05 -3.39 5.43
CA THR A 498 10.87 -4.00 4.38
C THR A 498 10.01 -4.90 3.46
N LEU A 499 9.02 -5.60 4.01
CA LEU A 499 8.02 -6.32 3.20
C LEU A 499 7.07 -5.35 2.46
N ALA A 500 6.66 -4.23 3.09
CA ALA A 500 5.85 -3.21 2.42
C ALA A 500 6.59 -2.54 1.24
N ASN A 501 7.91 -2.38 1.36
CA ASN A 501 8.81 -1.71 0.41
C ASN A 501 9.47 -2.67 -0.59
N GLY A 502 8.78 -3.75 -0.98
CA GLY A 502 9.25 -4.66 -2.04
C GLY A 502 10.56 -5.40 -1.75
N GLY A 503 11.00 -5.49 -0.48
CA GLY A 503 12.24 -6.16 -0.08
C GLY A 503 13.42 -5.21 0.16
N ILE A 504 13.22 -3.89 0.05
CA ILE A 504 14.22 -2.86 0.35
C ILE A 504 14.00 -2.36 1.78
N CYS A 505 15.01 -2.45 2.64
CA CYS A 505 14.90 -2.03 4.03
C CYS A 505 14.79 -0.50 4.11
N PRO A 506 13.71 0.07 4.70
CA PRO A 506 13.41 1.49 4.58
C PRO A 506 14.41 2.38 5.35
N THR A 507 15.00 1.88 6.44
CA THR A 507 15.97 2.60 7.27
C THR A 507 17.42 2.46 6.80
N THR A 508 17.70 1.69 5.74
CA THR A 508 19.08 1.51 5.22
C THR A 508 19.20 1.64 3.71
N GLY A 509 18.10 1.58 2.96
CA GLY A 509 18.11 1.51 1.49
C GLY A 509 18.62 0.18 0.92
N GLN A 510 19.04 -0.78 1.76
CA GLN A 510 19.56 -2.07 1.29
C GLN A 510 18.43 -2.93 0.70
N LYS A 511 18.59 -3.41 -0.54
CA LYS A 511 17.75 -4.51 -1.05
C LYS A 511 18.14 -5.82 -0.37
N VAL A 512 17.24 -6.37 0.43
CA VAL A 512 17.47 -7.57 1.26
C VAL A 512 16.90 -8.83 0.62
N LEU A 513 15.82 -8.72 -0.15
CA LEU A 513 15.12 -9.81 -0.86
C LEU A 513 14.62 -9.31 -2.22
N GLU A 514 14.45 -10.20 -3.19
CA GLU A 514 13.87 -9.82 -4.49
C GLU A 514 12.34 -9.56 -4.43
N PRO A 515 11.81 -8.58 -5.18
CA PRO A 515 10.38 -8.19 -5.10
C PRO A 515 9.37 -9.30 -5.40
N TYR A 516 9.72 -10.31 -6.19
CA TYR A 516 8.82 -11.45 -6.44
C TYR A 516 8.62 -12.31 -5.19
N CYS A 517 9.67 -12.51 -4.39
CA CYS A 517 9.62 -13.23 -3.11
C CYS A 517 8.63 -12.57 -2.15
N ILE A 518 8.65 -11.24 -2.15
CA ILE A 518 7.80 -10.38 -1.32
C ILE A 518 6.35 -10.45 -1.78
N ARG A 519 6.07 -10.29 -3.08
CA ARG A 519 4.71 -10.43 -3.66
C ARG A 519 4.06 -11.76 -3.27
N ASP A 520 4.79 -12.86 -3.40
CA ASP A 520 4.25 -14.20 -3.16
C ASP A 520 4.07 -14.47 -1.66
N THR A 521 4.98 -13.94 -0.83
CA THR A 521 4.87 -13.96 0.64
C THR A 521 3.67 -13.16 1.14
N LEU A 522 3.45 -11.94 0.65
CA LEU A 522 2.32 -11.09 1.04
C LEU A 522 0.98 -11.69 0.61
N SER A 523 0.93 -12.31 -0.57
CA SER A 523 -0.25 -13.03 -1.07
C SER A 523 -0.66 -14.15 -0.10
N LEU A 524 0.32 -14.92 0.40
CA LEU A 524 0.08 -16.01 1.35
C LEU A 524 -0.14 -15.54 2.80
N MET A 525 0.41 -14.40 3.20
CA MET A 525 0.08 -13.76 4.47
C MET A 525 -1.39 -13.31 4.48
N LEU A 526 -1.87 -12.70 3.39
CA LEU A 526 -3.27 -12.29 3.24
C LEU A 526 -4.23 -13.49 3.33
N SER A 527 -3.96 -14.61 2.63
CA SER A 527 -4.88 -15.75 2.58
C SER A 527 -4.75 -16.74 3.73
N CYS A 528 -3.58 -16.87 4.35
CA CYS A 528 -3.24 -17.99 5.26
C CYS A 528 -2.57 -17.56 6.60
N GLY A 529 -2.41 -16.25 6.85
CA GLY A 529 -1.53 -15.76 7.92
C GLY A 529 -2.10 -15.70 9.35
N MET A 530 -3.42 -15.68 9.53
CA MET A 530 -4.10 -15.43 10.82
C MET A 530 -4.80 -16.69 11.36
N TYR A 531 -4.18 -17.86 11.14
CA TYR A 531 -4.74 -19.19 11.46
C TYR A 531 -6.14 -19.35 10.84
N ASP A 532 -7.09 -19.95 11.55
CA ASP A 532 -8.46 -20.20 11.06
C ASP A 532 -9.24 -18.89 10.81
N TYR A 533 -8.78 -17.76 11.39
CA TYR A 533 -9.36 -16.44 11.14
C TYR A 533 -8.93 -15.83 9.79
N SER A 534 -7.96 -16.39 9.08
CA SER A 534 -7.37 -15.79 7.86
C SER A 534 -8.39 -15.33 6.83
N GLY A 535 -9.40 -16.16 6.51
CA GLY A 535 -10.44 -15.79 5.54
C GLY A 535 -11.33 -14.63 6.02
N GLN A 536 -11.61 -14.54 7.32
CA GLN A 536 -12.37 -13.42 7.88
C GLN A 536 -11.51 -12.15 8.00
N PHE A 537 -10.22 -12.29 8.30
CA PHE A 537 -9.26 -11.19 8.34
C PHE A 537 -9.06 -10.59 6.94
N ALA A 538 -8.88 -11.43 5.91
CA ALA A 538 -8.80 -11.01 4.51
C ALA A 538 -10.08 -10.30 4.01
N PHE A 539 -11.25 -10.67 4.54
CA PHE A 539 -12.52 -10.03 4.20
C PHE A 539 -12.74 -8.69 4.93
N LYS A 540 -12.50 -8.65 6.25
CA LYS A 540 -12.78 -7.47 7.10
C LYS A 540 -11.65 -6.43 7.11
N VAL A 541 -10.40 -6.89 7.17
CA VAL A 541 -9.20 -6.05 7.28
C VAL A 541 -8.51 -5.94 5.91
N GLY A 542 -8.46 -7.04 5.15
CA GLY A 542 -7.95 -7.01 3.77
C GLY A 542 -6.50 -6.56 3.68
N LEU A 543 -5.67 -6.90 4.68
CA LEU A 543 -4.24 -6.60 4.72
C LEU A 543 -3.44 -7.89 4.92
N PRO A 544 -2.27 -8.06 4.29
CA PRO A 544 -1.33 -9.13 4.63
C PRO A 544 -0.90 -9.04 6.09
N GLY A 545 -1.10 -10.10 6.86
CA GLY A 545 -0.68 -10.18 8.26
C GLY A 545 -0.25 -11.58 8.67
N LYS A 546 0.49 -11.69 9.78
CA LYS A 546 0.86 -12.96 10.40
C LYS A 546 0.81 -12.84 11.92
N SER A 547 0.01 -13.68 12.57
CA SER A 547 -0.01 -13.80 14.04
C SER A 547 1.02 -14.83 14.55
N GLY A 548 1.51 -14.62 15.78
CA GLY A 548 2.28 -15.56 16.58
C GLY A 548 1.63 -15.80 17.95
N VAL A 549 1.76 -17.02 18.48
CA VAL A 549 1.16 -17.42 19.79
C VAL A 549 1.79 -16.75 21.01
N SER A 550 2.83 -15.94 20.81
CA SER A 550 3.38 -15.00 21.79
C SER A 550 2.53 -13.74 22.00
N GLY A 551 1.42 -13.59 21.26
CA GLY A 551 0.58 -12.38 21.26
C GLY A 551 0.99 -11.34 20.23
N GLY A 552 1.96 -11.65 19.37
CA GLY A 552 2.41 -10.75 18.30
C GLY A 552 1.55 -10.85 17.04
N ILE A 553 1.38 -9.72 16.36
CA ILE A 553 0.84 -9.63 14.99
C ILE A 553 1.77 -8.72 14.16
N MET A 554 2.37 -9.29 13.13
CA MET A 554 3.00 -8.56 12.03
C MET A 554 1.94 -8.20 11.00
N LEU A 555 1.85 -6.93 10.60
CA LEU A 555 0.89 -6.41 9.63
C LEU A 555 1.62 -5.57 8.58
N VAL A 556 1.27 -5.73 7.30
CA VAL A 556 1.88 -5.02 6.18
C VAL A 556 0.80 -4.24 5.42
N VAL A 557 1.04 -2.95 5.18
CA VAL A 557 0.28 -2.13 4.23
C VAL A 557 1.18 -1.88 3.02
N PRO A 558 1.02 -2.65 1.92
CA PRO A 558 1.96 -2.62 0.80
C PRO A 558 2.16 -1.23 0.21
N ASN A 559 3.42 -0.86 -0.05
CA ASN A 559 3.85 0.46 -0.53
C ASN A 559 3.54 1.63 0.44
N VAL A 560 3.18 1.38 1.70
CA VAL A 560 2.92 2.42 2.71
C VAL A 560 3.72 2.21 3.98
N MET A 561 3.51 1.09 4.69
CA MET A 561 4.13 0.86 6.01
C MET A 561 4.05 -0.59 6.48
N GLY A 562 4.95 -0.94 7.39
CA GLY A 562 4.82 -2.05 8.31
C GLY A 562 4.29 -1.60 9.66
N ILE A 563 3.46 -2.44 10.29
CA ILE A 563 3.03 -2.29 11.68
C ILE A 563 3.33 -3.60 12.40
N PHE A 564 3.84 -3.51 13.62
CA PHE A 564 3.95 -4.66 14.52
C PHE A 564 3.25 -4.34 15.84
N MET A 565 2.50 -5.32 16.34
CA MET A 565 1.69 -5.20 17.55
C MET A 565 1.95 -6.40 18.45
N TRP A 566 1.90 -6.20 19.76
CA TRP A 566 2.05 -7.28 20.73
C TRP A 566 1.13 -7.09 21.93
N SER A 567 0.18 -8.02 22.13
CA SER A 567 -0.48 -8.23 23.40
C SER A 567 -0.65 -9.73 23.67
N PRO A 568 -0.11 -10.28 24.78
CA PRO A 568 -0.16 -11.71 25.11
C PRO A 568 -1.54 -12.40 25.13
N PRO A 569 -2.67 -11.75 25.48
CA PRO A 569 -3.98 -12.40 25.47
C PRO A 569 -4.49 -12.75 24.06
N LEU A 570 -4.71 -14.04 23.82
CA LEU A 570 -5.19 -14.59 22.55
C LEU A 570 -6.70 -14.84 22.55
N ASP A 571 -7.30 -14.80 21.36
CA ASP A 571 -8.64 -15.30 21.06
C ASP A 571 -8.66 -16.84 20.95
N HIS A 572 -9.82 -17.43 20.67
CA HIS A 572 -9.98 -18.88 20.50
C HIS A 572 -9.42 -19.43 19.17
N TYR A 573 -8.94 -18.57 18.26
CA TYR A 573 -8.19 -18.95 17.06
C TYR A 573 -6.66 -18.86 17.24
N GLY A 574 -6.19 -18.29 18.36
CA GLY A 574 -4.76 -18.08 18.65
C GLY A 574 -4.20 -16.73 18.19
N ASN A 575 -5.04 -15.74 17.87
CA ASN A 575 -4.63 -14.38 17.47
C ASN A 575 -4.74 -13.40 18.65
N SER A 576 -3.86 -12.39 18.73
CA SER A 576 -3.90 -11.38 19.79
C SER A 576 -5.19 -10.54 19.75
N VAL A 577 -5.93 -10.47 20.86
CA VAL A 577 -7.25 -9.82 20.93
C VAL A 577 -7.15 -8.32 20.67
N ARG A 578 -6.21 -7.62 21.34
CA ARG A 578 -5.98 -6.18 21.15
C ARG A 578 -5.47 -5.88 19.73
N GLY A 579 -4.59 -6.71 19.21
CA GLY A 579 -4.05 -6.59 17.85
C GLY A 579 -5.13 -6.75 16.76
N ILE A 580 -6.02 -7.74 16.87
CA ILE A 580 -7.14 -7.90 15.92
C ILE A 580 -8.11 -6.71 15.98
N GLN A 581 -8.45 -6.21 17.17
CA GLN A 581 -9.30 -5.02 17.30
C GLN A 581 -8.64 -3.79 16.65
N PHE A 582 -7.34 -3.55 16.90
CA PHE A 582 -6.60 -2.46 16.29
C PHE A 582 -6.63 -2.58 14.75
N CYS A 583 -6.41 -3.78 14.20
CA CYS A 583 -6.48 -4.02 12.75
C CYS A 583 -7.84 -3.66 12.15
N GLU A 584 -8.95 -4.05 12.79
CA GLU A 584 -10.29 -3.69 12.31
C GLU A 584 -10.57 -2.18 12.42
N ASP A 585 -10.15 -1.51 13.50
CA ASP A 585 -10.36 -0.08 13.70
C ASP A 585 -9.44 0.81 12.83
N LEU A 586 -8.27 0.31 12.45
CA LEU A 586 -7.35 0.94 11.49
C LEU A 586 -8.04 1.08 10.13
N VAL A 587 -8.58 0.00 9.57
CA VAL A 587 -9.25 0.03 8.25
C VAL A 587 -10.67 0.63 8.28
N ARG A 588 -11.27 0.80 9.47
CA ARG A 588 -12.45 1.67 9.66
C ARG A 588 -12.08 3.15 9.57
N SER A 589 -10.89 3.52 10.01
CA SER A 589 -10.41 4.91 10.04
C SER A 589 -9.74 5.37 8.74
N PHE A 590 -9.01 4.46 8.08
CA PHE A 590 -8.16 4.75 6.92
C PHE A 590 -8.50 3.86 5.72
N ASN A 591 -8.32 4.36 4.50
CA ASN A 591 -8.55 3.62 3.25
C ASN A 591 -7.38 2.67 2.88
N PHE A 592 -6.98 1.83 3.84
CA PHE A 592 -5.87 0.87 3.72
C PHE A 592 -6.29 -0.55 3.33
N HIS A 593 -7.58 -0.90 3.34
CA HIS A 593 -8.02 -2.23 2.91
C HIS A 593 -7.59 -2.44 1.44
N ASN A 594 -7.04 -3.60 1.09
CA ASN A 594 -6.46 -3.83 -0.25
C ASN A 594 -7.48 -3.72 -1.41
N TYR A 595 -8.78 -3.61 -1.10
CA TYR A 595 -9.85 -3.37 -2.06
C TYR A 595 -10.67 -2.07 -1.78
N ASP A 596 -10.19 -1.16 -0.92
CA ASP A 596 -10.73 0.20 -0.78
C ASP A 596 -10.46 1.03 -2.05
N ASN A 597 -11.29 2.07 -2.28
CA ASN A 597 -11.12 2.98 -3.42
C ASN A 597 -10.32 4.23 -3.04
N LEU A 598 -9.20 4.49 -3.73
CA LEU A 598 -8.30 5.63 -3.45
C LEU A 598 -8.87 7.01 -3.83
N ARG A 599 -9.99 7.09 -4.55
CA ARG A 599 -10.62 8.35 -4.99
C ARG A 599 -11.96 8.64 -4.33
N HIS A 600 -12.63 7.62 -3.80
CA HIS A 600 -14.05 7.66 -3.45
C HIS A 600 -14.33 7.00 -2.09
N THR A 601 -13.66 7.47 -1.04
CA THR A 601 -13.86 7.05 0.36
C THR A 601 -14.20 8.24 1.28
N PRO A 602 -15.38 8.89 1.13
CA PRO A 602 -15.72 10.17 1.80
C PRO A 602 -15.89 10.11 3.33
N ARG A 603 -15.59 8.98 3.96
CA ARG A 603 -15.64 8.77 5.43
C ARG A 603 -14.38 8.11 6.00
N LYS A 604 -13.35 7.86 5.19
CA LYS A 604 -12.06 7.32 5.61
C LYS A 604 -10.96 8.32 5.28
N ASN A 605 -9.99 8.47 6.17
CA ASN A 605 -8.83 9.31 5.92
C ASN A 605 -7.86 8.60 4.96
N ASP A 606 -7.27 9.35 4.03
CA ASP A 606 -6.11 8.88 3.27
C ASP A 606 -4.86 9.66 3.73
N PRO A 607 -3.94 9.05 4.50
CA PRO A 607 -2.78 9.76 5.03
C PRO A 607 -1.66 9.95 4.00
N ARG A 608 -1.84 9.48 2.76
CA ARG A 608 -0.88 9.68 1.65
C ARG A 608 -1.06 11.02 0.93
N VAL A 609 -2.10 11.78 1.27
CA VAL A 609 -2.45 13.05 0.60
C VAL A 609 -2.54 14.16 1.64
N GLN A 610 -1.97 15.33 1.33
CA GLN A 610 -2.10 16.50 2.18
C GLN A 610 -3.56 16.99 2.20
N THR A 611 -4.07 17.33 3.36
CA THR A 611 -5.51 17.62 3.53
C THR A 611 -5.89 19.03 3.13
N VAL A 612 -4.95 19.99 3.22
CA VAL A 612 -5.08 21.32 2.60
C VAL A 612 -5.24 21.14 1.09
N ASP A 613 -4.37 20.34 0.46
CA ASP A 613 -4.45 20.01 -0.95
C ASP A 613 -5.76 19.34 -1.34
N GLN A 614 -6.31 18.42 -0.54
CA GLN A 614 -7.57 17.76 -0.92
C GLN A 614 -8.72 18.76 -1.05
N GLN A 615 -8.95 19.61 -0.04
CA GLN A 615 -10.04 20.59 -0.12
C GLN A 615 -9.73 21.70 -1.14
N ALA A 616 -8.53 22.28 -1.09
CA ALA A 616 -8.13 23.35 -2.01
C ALA A 616 -8.18 22.89 -3.48
N ASN A 617 -7.63 21.72 -3.82
CA ASN A 617 -7.68 21.24 -5.21
C ASN A 617 -9.08 20.81 -5.64
N LEU A 618 -9.93 20.25 -4.76
CA LEU A 618 -11.32 19.95 -5.15
C LEU A 618 -12.11 21.24 -5.43
N VAL A 619 -11.92 22.28 -4.61
CA VAL A 619 -12.51 23.62 -4.85
C VAL A 619 -11.95 24.24 -6.12
N VAL A 620 -10.62 24.30 -6.30
CA VAL A 620 -9.99 24.87 -7.51
C VAL A 620 -10.44 24.12 -8.78
N ASN A 621 -10.55 22.79 -8.76
CA ASN A 621 -11.08 22.04 -9.90
C ASN A 621 -12.57 22.33 -10.16
N LEU A 622 -13.38 22.53 -9.12
CA LEU A 622 -14.79 22.94 -9.25
C LEU A 622 -14.90 24.36 -9.84
N LEU A 623 -14.13 25.32 -9.34
CA LEU A 623 -14.12 26.71 -9.82
C LEU A 623 -13.55 26.80 -11.25
N PHE A 624 -12.51 26.03 -11.58
CA PHE A 624 -12.00 25.93 -12.95
C PHE A 624 -13.03 25.28 -13.90
N SER A 625 -13.81 24.31 -13.43
CA SER A 625 -14.93 23.76 -14.20
C SER A 625 -16.02 24.81 -14.43
N ALA A 626 -16.29 25.68 -13.45
CA ALA A 626 -17.23 26.80 -13.57
C ALA A 626 -16.73 27.87 -14.54
N TYR A 627 -15.43 28.21 -14.49
CA TYR A 627 -14.76 29.15 -15.41
C TYR A 627 -14.82 28.69 -16.87
N ASN A 628 -14.56 27.40 -17.14
CA ASN A 628 -14.63 26.83 -18.49
C ASN A 628 -16.07 26.52 -18.95
N GLY A 629 -17.08 26.70 -18.09
CA GLY A 629 -18.48 26.37 -18.41
C GLY A 629 -18.78 24.87 -18.50
N ASP A 630 -17.92 23.97 -17.98
CA ASP A 630 -18.15 22.52 -18.09
C ASP A 630 -19.19 22.02 -17.09
N VAL A 631 -20.45 22.15 -17.50
CA VAL A 631 -21.63 21.56 -16.85
C VAL A 631 -21.46 20.06 -16.58
N THR A 632 -20.67 19.32 -17.38
CA THR A 632 -20.47 17.87 -17.23
C THR A 632 -19.56 17.54 -16.05
N ALA A 633 -18.45 18.27 -15.90
CA ALA A 633 -17.60 18.19 -14.71
C ALA A 633 -18.36 18.60 -13.44
N ILE A 634 -19.11 19.70 -13.49
CA ILE A 634 -19.89 20.20 -12.35
C ILE A 634 -21.00 19.23 -11.95
N ARG A 635 -21.70 18.63 -12.92
CA ARG A 635 -22.66 17.51 -12.68
C ARG A 635 -21.98 16.31 -12.04
N ARG A 636 -20.74 15.99 -12.43
CA ARG A 636 -19.96 14.89 -11.83
C ARG A 636 -19.58 15.21 -10.38
N CYS A 637 -19.14 16.43 -10.07
CA CYS A 637 -18.84 16.86 -8.70
C CYS A 637 -20.07 16.78 -7.80
N ALA A 638 -21.21 17.33 -8.24
CA ALA A 638 -22.47 17.24 -7.50
C ALA A 638 -22.94 15.79 -7.29
N LEU A 639 -22.82 14.92 -8.31
CA LEU A 639 -23.20 13.50 -8.21
C LEU A 639 -22.26 12.69 -7.29
N LEU A 640 -21.00 13.13 -7.10
CA LEU A 640 -20.07 12.56 -6.13
C LEU A 640 -20.32 13.03 -4.68
N GLY A 641 -21.33 13.89 -4.45
CA GLY A 641 -21.65 14.42 -3.13
C GLY A 641 -20.70 15.52 -2.66
N MET A 642 -20.03 16.21 -3.57
CA MET A 642 -19.26 17.42 -3.26
C MET A 642 -20.22 18.54 -2.84
N ASP A 643 -19.92 19.22 -1.73
CA ASP A 643 -20.62 20.44 -1.35
C ASP A 643 -20.20 21.58 -2.29
N MET A 644 -21.17 22.10 -3.03
CA MET A 644 -21.02 23.09 -4.09
C MET A 644 -21.03 24.54 -3.55
N SER A 645 -21.15 24.73 -2.23
CA SER A 645 -21.12 26.03 -1.56
C SER A 645 -19.71 26.48 -1.13
N HIS A 646 -18.70 25.62 -1.25
CA HIS A 646 -17.30 25.97 -0.98
C HIS A 646 -16.81 27.14 -1.85
N ALA A 647 -15.87 27.90 -1.29
CA ALA A 647 -15.30 29.12 -1.85
C ALA A 647 -13.77 29.05 -1.96
N ASP A 648 -13.18 29.86 -2.85
CA ASP A 648 -11.74 30.12 -2.87
C ASP A 648 -11.27 31.02 -1.71
N TYR A 649 -9.98 31.33 -1.70
CA TYR A 649 -9.36 32.25 -0.73
C TYR A 649 -9.95 33.67 -0.79
N ASP A 650 -10.55 34.08 -1.91
CA ASP A 650 -11.26 35.35 -2.11
C ASP A 650 -12.76 35.26 -1.74
N GLY A 651 -13.23 34.14 -1.17
CA GLY A 651 -14.64 33.96 -0.76
C GLY A 651 -15.59 33.65 -1.93
N ARG A 652 -15.07 33.46 -3.14
CA ARG A 652 -15.89 33.24 -4.35
C ARG A 652 -16.22 31.76 -4.51
N THR A 653 -17.51 31.46 -4.56
CA THR A 653 -18.05 30.13 -4.86
C THR A 653 -18.15 29.88 -6.37
N ALA A 654 -18.44 28.63 -6.76
CA ALA A 654 -18.68 28.27 -8.17
C ALA A 654 -19.77 29.11 -8.84
N LEU A 655 -20.72 29.63 -8.05
CA LEU A 655 -21.78 30.50 -8.53
C LEU A 655 -21.27 31.90 -8.89
N HIS A 656 -20.29 32.45 -8.15
CA HIS A 656 -19.65 33.73 -8.49
C HIS A 656 -18.91 33.60 -9.83
N VAL A 657 -18.00 32.63 -9.94
CA VAL A 657 -17.17 32.41 -11.14
C VAL A 657 -18.04 32.15 -12.38
N ALA A 658 -19.06 31.29 -12.28
CA ALA A 658 -19.97 31.03 -13.40
C ALA A 658 -20.84 32.25 -13.79
N SER A 659 -21.09 33.17 -12.85
CA SER A 659 -21.87 34.39 -13.10
C SER A 659 -21.01 35.50 -13.72
N ALA A 660 -19.75 35.61 -13.30
CA ALA A 660 -18.75 36.52 -13.86
C ALA A 660 -18.39 36.20 -15.32
N GLU A 661 -18.29 34.91 -15.68
CA GLU A 661 -18.05 34.44 -17.06
C GLU A 661 -19.35 34.27 -17.89
N GLY A 662 -20.52 34.50 -17.30
CA GLY A 662 -21.81 34.46 -18.00
C GLY A 662 -22.33 33.07 -18.39
N HIS A 663 -21.80 31.98 -17.79
CA HIS A 663 -22.13 30.59 -18.11
C HIS A 663 -23.52 30.17 -17.60
N TYR A 664 -24.58 30.68 -18.25
CA TYR A 664 -25.98 30.41 -17.92
C TYR A 664 -26.30 28.92 -17.60
N PRO A 665 -25.85 27.92 -18.37
CA PRO A 665 -26.13 26.51 -18.07
C PRO A 665 -25.52 26.00 -16.76
N VAL A 666 -24.40 26.59 -16.33
CA VAL A 666 -23.77 26.31 -15.02
C VAL A 666 -24.51 27.02 -13.91
N VAL A 667 -24.78 28.33 -14.05
CA VAL A 667 -25.54 29.13 -13.08
C VAL A 667 -26.91 28.50 -12.81
N GLN A 668 -27.62 28.07 -13.85
CA GLN A 668 -28.91 27.37 -13.72
C GLN A 668 -28.77 26.04 -12.97
N PHE A 669 -27.74 25.24 -13.25
CA PHE A 669 -27.53 23.96 -12.56
C PHE A 669 -27.22 24.15 -11.07
N LEU A 670 -26.35 25.11 -10.73
CA LEU A 670 -25.98 25.42 -9.35
C LEU A 670 -27.19 25.93 -8.53
N LEU A 671 -28.01 26.82 -9.10
CA LEU A 671 -29.22 27.33 -8.44
C LEU A 671 -30.33 26.28 -8.33
N GLU A 672 -30.70 25.62 -9.43
CA GLU A 672 -31.86 24.72 -9.44
C GLU A 672 -31.60 23.34 -8.83
N LYS A 673 -30.39 22.80 -8.97
CA LYS A 673 -30.08 21.39 -8.65
C LYS A 673 -29.12 21.24 -7.48
N CYS A 674 -28.14 22.14 -7.34
CA CYS A 674 -27.23 22.16 -6.19
C CYS A 674 -27.71 23.04 -5.03
N GLN A 675 -28.75 23.86 -5.23
CA GLN A 675 -29.33 24.77 -4.23
C GLN A 675 -28.30 25.77 -3.64
N CYS A 676 -27.31 26.17 -4.44
CA CYS A 676 -26.30 27.15 -4.05
C CYS A 676 -26.97 28.52 -3.75
N SER A 677 -26.69 29.11 -2.58
CA SER A 677 -27.26 30.41 -2.20
C SER A 677 -26.75 31.55 -3.10
N PRO A 678 -27.65 32.35 -3.72
CA PRO A 678 -27.27 33.54 -4.49
C PRO A 678 -26.96 34.77 -3.63
N PHE A 679 -27.05 34.64 -2.30
CA PHE A 679 -26.83 35.73 -1.32
C PHE A 679 -25.47 35.66 -0.61
N LEU A 680 -24.63 34.68 -0.96
CA LEU A 680 -23.23 34.67 -0.51
C LEU A 680 -22.50 35.86 -1.14
N VAL A 681 -21.58 36.45 -0.37
CA VAL A 681 -20.72 37.56 -0.81
C VAL A 681 -19.27 37.12 -0.83
N ASP A 682 -18.51 37.68 -1.77
CA ASP A 682 -17.06 37.53 -1.84
C ASP A 682 -16.33 38.43 -0.82
N ARG A 683 -14.99 38.36 -0.83
CA ARG A 683 -14.07 39.20 -0.02
C ARG A 683 -14.28 40.71 -0.21
N TRP A 684 -14.83 41.15 -1.34
CA TRP A 684 -15.09 42.55 -1.66
C TRP A 684 -16.55 42.98 -1.38
N GLY A 685 -17.40 42.05 -0.95
CA GLY A 685 -18.80 42.30 -0.63
C GLY A 685 -19.76 42.18 -1.83
N PHE A 686 -19.30 41.68 -2.98
CA PHE A 686 -20.14 41.48 -4.16
C PHE A 686 -20.88 40.14 -4.09
N MET A 687 -22.14 40.13 -4.53
CA MET A 687 -22.89 38.89 -4.77
C MET A 687 -22.69 38.43 -6.23
N PRO A 688 -22.96 37.16 -6.59
CA PRO A 688 -22.85 36.65 -7.96
C PRO A 688 -23.66 37.45 -9.00
N ILE A 689 -24.75 38.09 -8.57
CA ILE A 689 -25.57 38.97 -9.42
C ILE A 689 -24.87 40.28 -9.78
N ASP A 690 -23.98 40.77 -8.91
CA ASP A 690 -23.25 42.03 -9.12
C ASP A 690 -22.05 41.82 -10.05
N ASP A 691 -21.39 40.66 -9.96
CA ASP A 691 -20.46 40.18 -11.00
C ASP A 691 -21.18 40.06 -12.37
N ALA A 692 -22.33 39.38 -12.43
CA ALA A 692 -23.09 39.25 -13.68
C ALA A 692 -23.46 40.61 -14.30
N LYS A 693 -23.82 41.61 -13.47
CA LYS A 693 -24.07 42.99 -13.93
C LYS A 693 -22.78 43.67 -14.40
N ARG A 694 -21.69 43.53 -13.66
CA ARG A 694 -20.37 44.13 -13.93
C ARG A 694 -19.80 43.69 -15.27
N PHE A 695 -19.94 42.40 -15.60
CA PHE A 695 -19.53 41.83 -16.90
C PHE A 695 -20.67 41.84 -17.95
N GLN A 696 -21.79 42.53 -17.66
CA GLN A 696 -22.91 42.80 -18.59
C GLN A 696 -23.65 41.56 -19.11
N HIS A 697 -23.65 40.46 -18.34
CA HIS A 697 -24.29 39.19 -18.68
C HIS A 697 -25.79 39.17 -18.35
N THR A 698 -26.58 39.93 -19.13
CA THR A 698 -28.04 40.09 -18.93
C THR A 698 -28.78 38.79 -18.62
N LYS A 699 -28.54 37.72 -19.38
CA LYS A 699 -29.20 36.41 -19.21
C LYS A 699 -28.90 35.73 -17.86
N THR A 700 -27.71 35.90 -17.28
CA THR A 700 -27.41 35.38 -15.94
C THR A 700 -27.93 36.32 -14.86
N THR A 701 -27.87 37.63 -15.06
CA THR A 701 -28.50 38.62 -14.15
C THR A 701 -30.01 38.39 -14.01
N GLU A 702 -30.73 38.20 -15.12
CA GLU A 702 -32.18 37.90 -15.12
C GLU A 702 -32.49 36.60 -14.36
N LEU A 703 -31.72 35.54 -14.60
CA LEU A 703 -31.87 34.26 -13.91
C LEU A 703 -31.67 34.40 -12.40
N LEU A 704 -30.56 35.03 -11.99
CA LEU A 704 -30.20 35.28 -10.59
C LEU A 704 -31.25 36.15 -9.88
N GLN A 705 -31.66 37.25 -10.50
CA GLN A 705 -32.72 38.13 -9.97
C GLN A 705 -34.02 37.34 -9.76
N SER A 706 -34.43 36.56 -10.76
CA SER A 706 -35.64 35.73 -10.65
C SER A 706 -35.57 34.66 -9.56
N PHE A 707 -34.37 34.22 -9.17
CA PHE A 707 -34.14 33.28 -8.08
C PHE A 707 -34.14 33.98 -6.72
N MET A 708 -33.41 35.09 -6.61
CA MET A 708 -33.35 35.90 -5.38
C MET A 708 -34.74 36.41 -4.97
N ASP A 709 -35.59 36.79 -5.92
CA ASP A 709 -36.93 37.27 -5.60
C ASP A 709 -37.90 36.14 -5.22
N LYS A 710 -37.76 34.94 -5.81
CA LYS A 710 -38.48 33.73 -5.36
C LYS A 710 -38.06 33.34 -3.93
N GLU A 711 -36.78 33.42 -3.60
CA GLU A 711 -36.27 33.14 -2.25
C GLU A 711 -36.80 34.15 -1.22
N LYS A 712 -36.81 35.46 -1.55
CA LYS A 712 -37.42 36.49 -0.69
C LYS A 712 -38.92 36.25 -0.47
N ILE A 713 -39.65 35.80 -1.50
CA ILE A 713 -41.07 35.47 -1.38
C ILE A 713 -41.28 34.27 -0.44
N LYS A 714 -40.45 33.22 -0.52
CA LYS A 714 -40.47 32.11 0.47
C LYS A 714 -40.15 32.59 1.88
N ALA A 715 -39.14 33.45 2.05
CA ALA A 715 -38.74 33.97 3.36
C ALA A 715 -39.83 34.82 4.02
N ASN A 716 -40.62 35.54 3.22
CA ASN A 716 -41.72 36.38 3.70
C ASN A 716 -43.08 35.65 3.80
N SER A 717 -43.20 34.43 3.27
CA SER A 717 -44.37 33.60 3.55
C SER A 717 -44.32 33.10 5.00
N PRO A 718 -45.38 33.28 5.81
CA PRO A 718 -45.36 32.87 7.21
C PRO A 718 -45.19 31.35 7.30
N LYS A 719 -44.28 30.88 8.17
CA LYS A 719 -44.15 29.45 8.47
C LYS A 719 -45.49 28.93 8.98
N SER A 720 -46.15 28.09 8.19
CA SER A 720 -47.25 27.27 8.68
C SER A 720 -46.70 26.37 9.78
N LEU A 721 -47.15 26.59 11.01
CA LEU A 721 -46.86 25.70 12.14
C LEU A 721 -47.23 24.27 11.77
N SER A 722 -46.28 23.35 11.87
CA SER A 722 -46.53 21.92 11.74
C SER A 722 -47.47 21.49 12.86
N SER A 723 -48.64 20.98 12.49
CA SER A 723 -49.74 20.67 13.41
C SER A 723 -49.54 19.36 14.17
N GLU A 724 -48.43 19.27 14.92
CA GLU A 724 -48.13 18.19 15.88
C GLU A 724 -48.00 18.70 17.33
N GLU A 725 -47.83 20.01 17.53
CA GLU A 725 -47.91 20.65 18.86
C GLU A 725 -49.28 21.32 19.08
N ILE A 726 -50.34 20.50 19.27
CA ILE A 726 -51.54 20.79 20.07
C ILE A 726 -52.44 19.53 20.14
N ASN A 727 -52.72 19.08 21.37
CA ASN A 727 -53.64 18.02 21.84
C ASN A 727 -53.08 16.61 22.14
N VAL A 728 -53.18 16.28 23.45
CA VAL A 728 -53.11 14.96 24.13
C VAL A 728 -51.72 14.30 24.22
#